data_AF-A0A182M0B0-F1
#
_entry.id   AF-A0A182M0B0-F1
#
_cell.length_a   1.000
_cell.length_b   1.000
_cell.length_c   1.000
_cell.angle_alpha   90.00
_cell.angle_beta   90.00
_cell.angle_gamma   90.00
#
_symmetry.space_group_name_H-M   'P 1'
#
loop_
_entity.id
_entity.type
_entity.pdbx_description
1 polymer ?
#
loop_
_entity_poly.entity_id
_entity_poly.type
_entity_poly.pdbx_seq_one_letter_code
_entity_poly.pdbx_strand_id
1 'polypeptide(L)'
;MHTSAVWLEKIPVISVLALVILLPTVSAQQLTCYLCIDCDTYDPGQTTQCPSECSVWYSTIGDTTTVSRGCLDQAEEGVMIYDQCETELCNTVQVTRCTRCSSDVSAECENVICPTRTDQCYLNLADGHRGCTSDQEYEVDCVPGSNTCTVCKSDPVESCNDVRKCVVCDTSKDPDCLQDALYVQRCPVTTDQCYRYLDAQQTLHLGCTSEPDYLSNCLATSGNCRTCSGDECNRDDKFECYTCEDCPTVEAERDSKIECNILEENRCYTAYDASTKQTSRGCFNENVPSYDVFDVCDGSGCNDQIYPNHLQCYQCVGCDDVVDEDLNYCSNSEATSCFMMWADSEAEVPNTIVRGCNTDDDYASCQINRNCLVCAGDRCNREPSRIRRFCDLCNGVDECEKESLIHYCAVDSFTNQCYLYSDGVGQLMKGCIADLDPVLAEACYDPSDTRCSLCKNVICNQKHCVKCDTRTDGLACVLGDKSSVALRYKLCEGDVCRVEIDAEGHTVRGCLEDFPQPCDANTCRETSLAGSNGGIFPADRRQCFQCEGENCWMEQQPENARYCQLYRGPDDGCYIYNDGSSIVRGCTTDPDAKCVTEADDPSHCMVSFEDLKNDIAQQQAPITCYQDCSDDVLSCVPVTCSSPTDRCFLSVSKSGVITRGCTATDCPADSRDCFTCKDSYCNGVYSVCSSCDTSVDTDCTVGEAHGKICKQSDGCFQ
;
A
#
# COMPACT_ATOMS: atom_id res chain seq x y z
N MET A 1 -68.29 2.77 1.24
CA MET A 1 -69.66 2.71 0.71
C MET A 1 -70.33 1.42 1.18
N HIS A 2 -71.66 1.40 1.17
CA HIS A 2 -72.63 0.28 1.29
C HIS A 2 -72.08 -1.16 1.19
N THR A 3 -72.36 -2.11 2.10
CA THR A 3 -73.61 -2.61 2.75
C THR A 3 -74.51 -3.52 1.89
N SER A 4 -74.50 -4.83 2.16
CA SER A 4 -75.61 -5.82 2.15
C SER A 4 -75.01 -7.17 2.63
N ALA A 5 -75.48 -7.97 3.61
CA ALA A 5 -76.81 -8.26 4.21
C ALA A 5 -77.74 -9.04 3.24
N VAL A 6 -78.27 -10.24 3.54
CA VAL A 6 -79.46 -10.61 4.40
C VAL A 6 -79.68 -12.15 4.23
N TRP A 7 -80.15 -13.05 5.12
CA TRP A 7 -80.46 -13.12 6.59
C TRP A 7 -80.78 -14.59 7.01
N LEU A 8 -80.44 -14.99 8.26
CA LEU A 8 -81.13 -15.98 9.16
C LEU A 8 -81.35 -17.46 8.66
N GLU A 9 -81.77 -18.47 9.46
CA GLU A 9 -82.24 -18.64 10.87
C GLU A 9 -81.33 -19.69 11.61
N LYS A 10 -81.01 -19.68 12.93
CA LYS A 10 -81.80 -19.93 14.18
C LYS A 10 -82.63 -21.25 14.11
N ILE A 11 -82.75 -22.18 15.08
CA ILE A 11 -82.89 -22.29 16.56
C ILE A 11 -82.55 -23.78 16.95
N PRO A 12 -82.32 -24.29 18.21
CA PRO A 12 -82.08 -23.73 19.57
C PRO A 12 -80.74 -24.18 20.24
N VAL A 13 -80.54 -23.76 21.50
CA VAL A 13 -79.55 -24.30 22.46
C VAL A 13 -80.09 -25.55 23.18
N ILE A 14 -79.24 -26.56 23.43
CA ILE A 14 -79.38 -27.49 24.57
C ILE A 14 -78.03 -27.57 25.29
N SER A 15 -77.99 -27.14 26.54
CA SER A 15 -76.81 -27.30 27.41
C SER A 15 -76.83 -28.66 28.10
N VAL A 16 -75.93 -29.56 27.74
CA VAL A 16 -75.70 -30.82 28.46
C VAL A 16 -74.37 -30.73 29.21
N LEU A 17 -74.43 -30.78 30.54
CA LEU A 17 -73.23 -30.82 31.39
C LEU A 17 -72.66 -32.25 31.38
N ALA A 18 -71.84 -32.57 30.38
CA ALA A 18 -71.23 -33.88 30.23
C ALA A 18 -69.94 -34.02 31.07
N LEU A 19 -69.89 -35.05 31.90
CA LEU A 19 -68.77 -35.35 32.81
C LEU A 19 -67.50 -35.70 32.03
N VAL A 20 -66.43 -34.91 32.19
CA VAL A 20 -65.12 -35.24 31.59
C VAL A 20 -64.49 -36.40 32.35
N ILE A 21 -64.52 -37.59 31.75
CA ILE A 21 -63.76 -38.75 32.18
C ILE A 21 -62.49 -38.81 31.33
N LEU A 22 -61.34 -38.51 31.94
CA LEU A 22 -60.03 -38.69 31.33
C LEU A 22 -59.70 -40.19 31.24
N LEU A 23 -59.98 -40.80 30.08
CA LEU A 23 -59.39 -42.08 29.72
C LEU A 23 -57.96 -41.83 29.22
N PRO A 24 -56.93 -42.48 29.78
CA PRO A 24 -55.59 -42.42 29.21
C PRO A 24 -55.57 -43.20 27.89
N THR A 25 -55.62 -42.49 26.77
CA THR A 25 -55.27 -43.05 25.47
C THR A 25 -53.80 -43.44 25.51
N VAL A 26 -53.51 -44.74 25.56
CA VAL A 26 -52.16 -45.25 25.29
C VAL A 26 -51.87 -44.90 23.84
N SER A 27 -51.05 -43.86 23.63
CA SER A 27 -50.49 -43.63 22.31
C SER A 27 -49.60 -44.82 22.00
N ALA A 28 -49.90 -45.54 20.92
CA ALA A 28 -48.87 -46.32 20.27
C ALA A 28 -47.72 -45.35 19.93
N GLN A 29 -46.49 -45.76 20.21
CA GLN A 29 -45.32 -45.00 19.74
C GLN A 29 -45.19 -45.30 18.26
N GLN A 30 -45.59 -44.34 17.43
CA GLN A 30 -45.37 -44.42 15.99
C GLN A 30 -43.90 -44.13 15.70
N LEU A 31 -43.32 -44.88 14.78
CA LEU A 31 -41.91 -44.79 14.43
C LEU A 31 -41.75 -43.91 13.19
N THR A 32 -40.99 -42.82 13.30
CA THR A 32 -40.69 -41.97 12.13
C THR A 32 -39.69 -42.70 11.22
N CYS A 33 -40.01 -42.89 9.94
CA CYS A 33 -39.17 -43.58 8.95
C CYS A 33 -39.00 -42.73 7.69
N TYR A 34 -37.92 -42.91 6.93
CA TYR A 34 -37.80 -42.31 5.59
C TYR A 34 -38.75 -43.00 4.61
N LEU A 35 -39.40 -42.20 3.76
CA LEU A 35 -40.34 -42.64 2.73
C LEU A 35 -39.81 -42.25 1.36
N CYS A 36 -39.65 -43.21 0.45
CA CYS A 36 -39.52 -42.94 -0.98
C CYS A 36 -39.80 -44.20 -1.80
N ILE A 37 -40.14 -43.99 -3.08
CA ILE A 37 -40.38 -45.03 -4.08
C ILE A 37 -39.42 -44.74 -5.23
N ASP A 38 -38.77 -45.79 -5.74
CA ASP A 38 -37.72 -45.74 -6.76
C ASP A 38 -36.49 -44.91 -6.33
N CYS A 39 -35.85 -45.32 -5.23
CA CYS A 39 -34.83 -44.55 -4.52
C CYS A 39 -33.68 -45.37 -3.91
N ASP A 40 -32.53 -45.40 -4.59
CA ASP A 40 -31.32 -46.08 -4.08
C ASP A 40 -30.72 -45.42 -2.82
N THR A 41 -30.95 -44.13 -2.63
CA THR A 41 -30.63 -43.37 -1.41
C THR A 41 -31.91 -42.87 -0.72
N TYR A 42 -31.81 -42.49 0.55
CA TYR A 42 -32.95 -41.91 1.29
C TYR A 42 -33.03 -40.39 1.07
N ASP A 43 -34.24 -39.84 0.97
CA ASP A 43 -34.48 -38.39 0.94
C ASP A 43 -34.73 -37.88 2.37
N PRO A 44 -33.86 -37.02 2.94
CA PRO A 44 -34.07 -36.43 4.26
C PRO A 44 -35.37 -35.61 4.39
N GLY A 45 -35.94 -35.14 3.28
CA GLY A 45 -37.18 -34.36 3.23
C GLY A 45 -38.47 -35.19 3.22
N GLN A 46 -38.40 -36.51 2.99
CA GLN A 46 -39.57 -37.37 2.87
C GLN A 46 -39.61 -38.42 3.99
N THR A 47 -40.62 -38.33 4.86
CA THR A 47 -40.79 -39.20 6.03
C THR A 47 -42.24 -39.63 6.20
N THR A 48 -42.44 -40.75 6.91
CA THR A 48 -43.74 -41.34 7.23
C THR A 48 -43.76 -41.84 8.68
N GLN A 49 -44.95 -42.17 9.19
CA GLN A 49 -45.18 -42.65 10.56
C GLN A 49 -45.65 -44.11 10.53
N CYS A 50 -44.81 -45.00 11.04
CA CYS A 50 -44.98 -46.45 10.94
C CYS A 50 -45.42 -47.09 12.26
N PRO A 51 -46.08 -48.28 12.25
CA PRO A 51 -46.58 -48.89 13.48
C PRO A 51 -45.52 -49.51 14.39
N SER A 52 -44.40 -49.99 13.83
CA SER A 52 -43.33 -50.67 14.58
C SER A 52 -41.94 -50.62 13.93
N GLU A 53 -41.86 -50.74 12.60
CA GLU A 53 -40.59 -50.98 11.90
C GLU A 53 -40.47 -50.15 10.61
N CYS A 54 -39.27 -49.58 10.40
CA CYS A 54 -38.84 -49.05 9.12
C CYS A 54 -38.18 -50.16 8.30
N SER A 55 -38.28 -50.10 6.97
CA SER A 55 -37.57 -51.02 6.09
C SER A 55 -37.08 -50.39 4.79
N VAL A 56 -36.18 -51.12 4.12
CA VAL A 56 -35.74 -50.94 2.74
C VAL A 56 -36.05 -52.24 2.01
N TRP A 57 -36.72 -52.15 0.87
CA TRP A 57 -37.07 -53.30 0.03
C TRP A 57 -36.88 -53.00 -1.44
N TYR A 58 -36.82 -54.04 -2.26
CA TYR A 58 -36.76 -53.91 -3.71
C TYR A 58 -37.69 -54.89 -4.42
N SER A 59 -38.08 -54.53 -5.63
CA SER A 59 -38.92 -55.35 -6.52
C SER A 59 -38.37 -55.32 -7.93
N THR A 60 -38.29 -56.49 -8.57
CA THR A 60 -37.85 -56.65 -9.96
C THR A 60 -39.06 -56.96 -10.83
N ILE A 61 -39.36 -56.11 -11.81
CA ILE A 61 -40.51 -56.23 -12.70
C ILE A 61 -40.00 -56.14 -14.14
N GLY A 62 -39.85 -57.30 -14.79
CA GLY A 62 -39.03 -57.41 -16.00
C GLY A 62 -37.58 -57.05 -15.66
N ASP A 63 -36.92 -56.32 -16.55
CA ASP A 63 -35.50 -55.96 -16.42
C ASP A 63 -35.26 -54.80 -15.42
N THR A 64 -36.33 -54.20 -14.87
CA THR A 64 -36.26 -53.04 -13.98
C THR A 64 -36.34 -53.48 -12.51
N THR A 65 -35.32 -53.14 -11.71
CA THR A 65 -35.32 -53.34 -10.25
C THR A 65 -35.38 -52.01 -9.50
N THR A 66 -36.52 -51.73 -8.88
CA THR A 66 -36.80 -50.50 -8.12
C THR A 66 -36.57 -50.71 -6.63
N VAL A 67 -36.04 -49.69 -5.94
CA VAL A 67 -35.84 -49.68 -4.48
C VAL A 67 -36.89 -48.79 -3.83
N SER A 68 -37.42 -49.20 -2.67
CA SER A 68 -38.38 -48.42 -1.89
C SER A 68 -38.04 -48.44 -0.41
N ARG A 69 -38.45 -47.38 0.29
CA ARG A 69 -38.19 -47.14 1.71
C ARG A 69 -39.48 -46.68 2.37
N GLY A 70 -39.80 -47.21 3.55
CA GLY A 70 -41.03 -46.85 4.27
C GLY A 70 -41.31 -47.78 5.45
N CYS A 71 -42.60 -48.00 5.73
CA CYS A 71 -43.05 -48.90 6.78
C CYS A 71 -43.07 -50.36 6.31
N LEU A 72 -42.64 -51.31 7.15
CA LEU A 72 -42.62 -52.72 6.78
C LEU A 72 -44.03 -53.30 6.48
N ASP A 73 -45.08 -52.77 7.11
CA ASP A 73 -46.48 -53.15 6.84
C ASP A 73 -47.06 -52.58 5.54
N GLN A 74 -46.29 -51.77 4.81
CA GLN A 74 -46.64 -51.19 3.51
C GLN A 74 -45.90 -51.87 2.34
N ALA A 75 -45.01 -52.83 2.61
CA ALA A 75 -44.35 -53.65 1.60
C ALA A 75 -45.35 -54.65 0.98
N GLU A 76 -45.40 -54.74 -0.36
CA GLU A 76 -46.32 -55.63 -1.07
C GLU A 76 -45.91 -57.12 -0.97
N GLU A 77 -46.88 -58.04 -1.04
CA GLU A 77 -46.58 -59.48 -1.07
C GLU A 77 -45.75 -59.85 -2.31
N GLY A 78 -44.48 -60.23 -2.10
CA GLY A 78 -43.55 -60.66 -3.15
C GLY A 78 -42.32 -59.76 -3.34
N VAL A 79 -42.20 -58.64 -2.61
CA VAL A 79 -40.97 -57.83 -2.59
C VAL A 79 -39.87 -58.47 -1.74
N MET A 80 -38.61 -58.14 -2.02
CA MET A 80 -37.46 -58.57 -1.24
C MET A 80 -37.10 -57.52 -0.18
N ILE A 81 -37.24 -57.85 1.10
CA ILE A 81 -36.78 -57.00 2.21
C ILE A 81 -35.25 -57.09 2.28
N TYR A 82 -34.57 -55.96 2.09
CA TYR A 82 -33.11 -55.85 2.08
C TYR A 82 -32.56 -55.48 3.47
N ASP A 83 -33.29 -54.65 4.22
CA ASP A 83 -32.99 -54.34 5.62
C ASP A 83 -34.24 -53.84 6.37
N GLN A 84 -34.30 -54.06 7.69
CA GLN A 84 -35.39 -53.61 8.57
C GLN A 84 -34.88 -53.24 9.96
N CYS A 85 -35.54 -52.28 10.63
CA CYS A 85 -35.08 -51.73 11.89
C CYS A 85 -36.17 -51.00 12.71
N GLU A 86 -36.00 -51.01 14.04
CA GLU A 86 -36.99 -50.58 15.06
C GLU A 86 -36.73 -49.17 15.64
N THR A 87 -35.82 -48.37 15.07
CA THR A 87 -35.46 -47.03 15.59
C THR A 87 -35.80 -45.92 14.61
N GLU A 88 -36.02 -44.69 15.08
CA GLU A 88 -36.41 -43.59 14.18
C GLU A 88 -35.35 -43.33 13.11
N LEU A 89 -35.82 -43.10 11.87
CA LEU A 89 -35.04 -42.71 10.70
C LEU A 89 -33.89 -43.69 10.38
N CYS A 90 -34.06 -44.96 10.70
CA CYS A 90 -33.01 -45.98 10.61
C CYS A 90 -32.83 -46.62 9.22
N ASN A 91 -33.82 -46.51 8.31
CA ASN A 91 -33.83 -47.16 7.00
C ASN A 91 -32.98 -46.40 5.95
N THR A 92 -31.74 -46.07 6.32
CA THR A 92 -30.77 -45.28 5.54
C THR A 92 -29.76 -46.11 4.75
N VAL A 93 -29.70 -47.43 4.97
CA VAL A 93 -28.72 -48.32 4.31
C VAL A 93 -28.82 -48.23 2.78
N GLN A 94 -27.68 -48.19 2.09
CA GLN A 94 -27.61 -48.22 0.63
C GLN A 94 -27.69 -49.66 0.11
N VAL A 95 -28.29 -49.85 -1.06
CA VAL A 95 -28.31 -51.15 -1.75
C VAL A 95 -26.96 -51.40 -2.43
N THR A 96 -26.38 -52.60 -2.24
CA THR A 96 -25.21 -53.03 -3.02
C THR A 96 -25.69 -53.46 -4.40
N ARG A 97 -25.24 -52.77 -5.46
CA ARG A 97 -25.47 -53.15 -6.86
C ARG A 97 -24.23 -53.83 -7.45
N CYS A 98 -24.40 -55.04 -7.97
CA CYS A 98 -23.35 -55.79 -8.67
C CYS A 98 -23.76 -56.06 -10.12
N THR A 99 -22.80 -56.11 -11.03
CA THR A 99 -23.02 -56.72 -12.34
C THR A 99 -22.90 -58.23 -12.21
N ARG A 100 -23.96 -58.96 -12.61
CA ARG A 100 -23.98 -60.43 -12.65
C ARG A 100 -23.87 -60.93 -14.10
N CYS A 101 -23.01 -61.90 -14.35
CA CYS A 101 -22.84 -62.53 -15.66
C CYS A 101 -22.63 -64.05 -15.51
N SER A 102 -23.21 -64.84 -16.42
CA SER A 102 -23.15 -66.30 -16.37
C SER A 102 -22.01 -66.92 -17.20
N SER A 103 -21.08 -66.09 -17.72
CA SER A 103 -19.75 -66.43 -18.25
C SER A 103 -19.07 -65.18 -18.84
N ASP A 104 -17.79 -65.27 -19.20
CA ASP A 104 -17.10 -64.38 -20.17
C ASP A 104 -17.96 -63.99 -21.40
N VAL A 105 -18.77 -64.94 -21.90
CA VAL A 105 -19.37 -64.90 -23.24
C VAL A 105 -20.83 -64.46 -23.23
N SER A 106 -21.45 -64.28 -22.05
CA SER A 106 -22.81 -63.75 -21.97
C SER A 106 -22.81 -62.24 -22.22
N ALA A 107 -23.22 -61.84 -23.43
CA ALA A 107 -23.47 -60.43 -23.76
C ALA A 107 -24.55 -59.80 -22.85
N GLU A 108 -25.46 -60.63 -22.35
CA GLU A 108 -26.47 -60.33 -21.35
C GLU A 108 -25.85 -60.45 -19.96
N CYS A 109 -25.37 -59.32 -19.43
CA CYS A 109 -24.98 -59.14 -18.03
C CYS A 109 -25.99 -58.19 -17.36
N GLU A 110 -26.45 -58.53 -16.17
CA GLU A 110 -27.53 -57.83 -15.48
C GLU A 110 -27.00 -56.99 -14.30
N ASN A 111 -27.59 -55.80 -14.08
CA ASN A 111 -27.34 -55.01 -12.87
C ASN A 111 -28.29 -55.47 -11.76
N VAL A 112 -27.78 -56.25 -10.82
CA VAL A 112 -28.55 -56.88 -9.75
C VAL A 112 -28.33 -56.16 -8.41
N ILE A 113 -29.38 -56.08 -7.59
CA ILE A 113 -29.23 -55.76 -6.16
C ILE A 113 -28.89 -57.05 -5.41
N CYS A 114 -27.89 -56.98 -4.54
CA CYS A 114 -27.50 -58.15 -3.76
C CYS A 114 -28.54 -58.52 -2.70
N PRO A 115 -28.77 -59.82 -2.45
CA PRO A 115 -29.65 -60.32 -1.41
C PRO A 115 -29.39 -59.77 0.00
N THR A 116 -28.15 -59.38 0.36
CA THR A 116 -27.82 -58.92 1.73
C THR A 116 -27.01 -57.62 1.76
N ARG A 117 -27.25 -56.81 2.80
CA ARG A 117 -26.41 -55.64 3.14
C ARG A 117 -24.96 -55.95 3.54
N THR A 118 -24.60 -57.23 3.63
CA THR A 118 -23.23 -57.70 3.88
C THR A 118 -22.47 -58.01 2.60
N ASP A 119 -23.16 -58.02 1.45
CA ASP A 119 -22.56 -58.42 0.19
C ASP A 119 -21.56 -57.43 -0.39
N GLN A 120 -20.65 -58.01 -1.14
CA GLN A 120 -19.64 -57.36 -1.95
C GLN A 120 -19.73 -57.94 -3.36
N CYS A 121 -19.25 -57.20 -4.35
CA CYS A 121 -19.25 -57.68 -5.73
C CYS A 121 -17.96 -58.45 -6.00
N TYR A 122 -18.07 -59.58 -6.70
CA TYR A 122 -16.91 -60.36 -7.13
C TYR A 122 -16.75 -60.33 -8.65
N LEU A 123 -15.51 -60.55 -9.10
CA LEU A 123 -15.16 -60.95 -10.47
C LEU A 123 -14.10 -62.04 -10.40
N ASN A 124 -14.37 -63.19 -11.01
CA ASN A 124 -13.39 -64.21 -11.34
C ASN A 124 -12.59 -63.78 -12.58
N LEU A 125 -11.27 -63.71 -12.44
CA LEU A 125 -10.35 -63.26 -13.50
C LEU A 125 -10.01 -64.35 -14.53
N ALA A 126 -10.49 -65.59 -14.35
CA ALA A 126 -10.16 -66.73 -15.20
C ALA A 126 -11.25 -67.11 -16.22
N ASP A 127 -12.49 -66.71 -15.99
CA ASP A 127 -13.68 -67.11 -16.78
C ASP A 127 -14.83 -66.07 -16.78
N GLY A 128 -14.57 -64.86 -16.27
CA GLY A 128 -15.46 -63.71 -16.36
C GLY A 128 -16.71 -63.74 -15.49
N HIS A 129 -16.93 -64.80 -14.69
CA HIS A 129 -18.07 -64.85 -13.77
C HIS A 129 -17.98 -63.75 -12.74
N ARG A 130 -19.11 -63.08 -12.52
CA ARG A 130 -19.24 -61.97 -11.58
C ARG A 130 -20.65 -61.92 -11.03
N GLY A 131 -20.80 -61.39 -9.82
CA GLY A 131 -22.05 -61.35 -9.07
C GLY A 131 -21.84 -60.82 -7.65
N CYS A 132 -22.75 -61.18 -6.74
CA CYS A 132 -22.68 -60.89 -5.31
C CYS A 132 -22.01 -62.03 -4.54
N THR A 133 -21.35 -61.74 -3.42
CA THR A 133 -20.74 -62.76 -2.53
C THR A 133 -21.73 -63.78 -1.93
N SER A 134 -23.04 -63.51 -1.99
CA SER A 134 -24.13 -64.39 -1.61
C SER A 134 -24.52 -65.43 -2.66
N ASP A 135 -24.06 -65.25 -3.90
CA ASP A 135 -24.51 -66.04 -5.04
C ASP A 135 -24.01 -67.48 -4.90
N GLN A 136 -24.80 -68.47 -5.34
CA GLN A 136 -24.46 -69.89 -5.13
C GLN A 136 -23.19 -70.27 -5.92
N GLU A 137 -22.94 -69.56 -7.00
CA GLU A 137 -21.80 -69.63 -7.88
C GLU A 137 -20.52 -69.09 -7.21
N TYR A 138 -20.60 -68.17 -6.25
CA TYR A 138 -19.42 -67.56 -5.59
C TYR A 138 -18.53 -68.60 -4.87
N GLU A 139 -19.11 -69.62 -4.21
CA GLU A 139 -18.31 -70.69 -3.59
C GLU A 139 -17.63 -71.63 -4.62
N VAL A 140 -18.06 -71.59 -5.88
CA VAL A 140 -17.53 -72.40 -7.00
C VAL A 140 -16.45 -71.61 -7.76
N ASP A 141 -16.73 -70.35 -8.07
CA ASP A 141 -15.85 -69.44 -8.81
C ASP A 141 -14.68 -68.96 -7.94
N CYS A 142 -14.97 -68.62 -6.67
CA CYS A 142 -14.07 -67.89 -5.79
C CYS A 142 -13.65 -68.72 -4.58
N VAL A 143 -12.82 -69.74 -4.82
CA VAL A 143 -12.26 -70.60 -3.76
C VAL A 143 -11.60 -69.77 -2.64
N PRO A 144 -12.07 -69.87 -1.38
CA PRO A 144 -11.58 -69.03 -0.29
C PRO A 144 -10.07 -69.19 -0.03
N GLY A 145 -9.31 -68.16 -0.40
CA GLY A 145 -7.85 -68.11 -0.22
C GLY A 145 -7.00 -68.25 -1.49
N SER A 146 -7.60 -68.34 -2.68
CA SER A 146 -6.89 -68.15 -3.96
C SER A 146 -7.11 -66.76 -4.55
N ASN A 147 -6.11 -66.25 -5.27
CA ASN A 147 -6.20 -64.99 -6.03
C ASN A 147 -6.99 -65.16 -7.36
N THR A 148 -8.03 -66.01 -7.39
CA THR A 148 -8.86 -66.23 -8.58
C THR A 148 -9.89 -65.13 -8.78
N CYS A 149 -10.40 -64.56 -7.67
CA CYS A 149 -11.38 -63.48 -7.72
C CYS A 149 -10.88 -62.20 -7.07
N THR A 150 -11.22 -61.07 -7.71
CA THR A 150 -11.22 -59.75 -7.09
C THR A 150 -12.57 -59.53 -6.42
N VAL A 151 -12.58 -59.02 -5.19
CA VAL A 151 -13.79 -58.65 -4.45
C VAL A 151 -13.74 -57.16 -4.10
N CYS A 152 -14.82 -56.44 -4.36
CA CYS A 152 -14.91 -54.99 -4.25
C CYS A 152 -16.27 -54.53 -3.71
N LYS A 153 -16.39 -53.25 -3.34
CA LYS A 153 -17.65 -52.64 -2.91
C LYS A 153 -18.08 -51.57 -3.92
N SER A 154 -19.24 -51.77 -4.54
CA SER A 154 -19.82 -50.80 -5.46
C SER A 154 -20.36 -49.58 -4.75
N ASP A 155 -20.43 -48.48 -5.49
CA ASP A 155 -21.33 -47.38 -5.20
C ASP A 155 -22.75 -47.73 -5.73
N PRO A 156 -23.86 -47.19 -5.19
CA PRO A 156 -25.18 -47.34 -5.83
C PRO A 156 -25.25 -46.86 -7.30
N VAL A 157 -24.34 -46.01 -7.78
CA VAL A 157 -24.37 -45.49 -9.17
C VAL A 157 -23.59 -46.36 -10.18
N GLU A 158 -22.44 -46.94 -9.79
CA GLU A 158 -21.57 -47.71 -10.70
C GLU A 158 -21.05 -48.99 -10.03
N SER A 159 -21.12 -50.11 -10.76
CA SER A 159 -20.73 -51.41 -10.23
C SER A 159 -19.24 -51.67 -10.34
N CYS A 160 -18.59 -51.91 -9.20
CA CYS A 160 -17.13 -52.06 -9.12
C CYS A 160 -16.57 -53.34 -9.77
N ASN A 161 -17.44 -54.29 -10.14
CA ASN A 161 -17.07 -55.55 -10.79
C ASN A 161 -17.41 -55.59 -12.30
N ASP A 162 -18.05 -54.55 -12.86
CA ASP A 162 -18.16 -54.45 -14.32
C ASP A 162 -16.81 -54.08 -14.93
N VAL A 163 -16.65 -54.45 -16.20
CA VAL A 163 -15.43 -54.21 -16.97
C VAL A 163 -15.68 -53.03 -17.92
N ARG A 164 -14.84 -51.99 -17.78
CA ARG A 164 -14.81 -50.78 -18.62
C ARG A 164 -14.94 -51.12 -20.09
N LYS A 165 -15.73 -50.31 -20.81
CA LYS A 165 -15.79 -50.34 -22.28
C LYS A 165 -14.98 -49.17 -22.81
N CYS A 166 -14.06 -49.42 -23.74
CA CYS A 166 -13.27 -48.38 -24.38
C CYS A 166 -13.37 -48.51 -25.90
N VAL A 167 -13.17 -47.41 -26.62
CA VAL A 167 -12.93 -47.50 -28.06
C VAL A 167 -11.54 -48.11 -28.26
N VAL A 168 -11.46 -49.18 -29.05
CA VAL A 168 -10.20 -49.84 -29.44
C VAL A 168 -10.02 -49.64 -30.94
N CYS A 169 -9.09 -48.76 -31.33
CA CYS A 169 -9.05 -48.20 -32.68
C CYS A 169 -7.63 -47.71 -33.04
N ASP A 170 -7.17 -48.01 -34.25
CA ASP A 170 -5.89 -47.58 -34.83
C ASP A 170 -6.18 -47.10 -36.26
N THR A 171 -6.08 -45.79 -36.46
CA THR A 171 -6.50 -45.16 -37.72
C THR A 171 -5.57 -45.42 -38.90
N SER A 172 -4.42 -46.09 -38.70
CA SER A 172 -3.58 -46.61 -39.81
C SER A 172 -4.09 -47.94 -40.37
N LYS A 173 -4.88 -48.68 -39.58
CA LYS A 173 -5.47 -49.97 -39.95
C LYS A 173 -6.91 -49.80 -40.43
N ASP A 174 -7.70 -49.00 -39.73
CA ASP A 174 -9.08 -48.63 -40.11
C ASP A 174 -9.34 -47.16 -39.78
N PRO A 175 -9.38 -46.24 -40.77
CA PRO A 175 -9.63 -44.82 -40.52
C PRO A 175 -11.03 -44.51 -39.95
N ASP A 176 -12.01 -45.40 -40.15
CA ASP A 176 -13.42 -45.16 -39.79
C ASP A 176 -13.78 -45.71 -38.39
N CYS A 177 -12.86 -46.38 -37.69
CA CYS A 177 -13.13 -47.02 -36.38
C CYS A 177 -13.58 -46.06 -35.26
N LEU A 178 -13.39 -44.75 -35.42
CA LEU A 178 -13.93 -43.73 -34.51
C LEU A 178 -15.46 -43.53 -34.60
N GLN A 179 -16.11 -44.01 -35.66
CA GLN A 179 -17.54 -43.77 -35.94
C GLN A 179 -18.42 -45.01 -35.78
N ASP A 180 -17.83 -46.21 -35.69
CA ASP A 180 -18.56 -47.47 -35.53
C ASP A 180 -18.56 -47.94 -34.06
N ALA A 181 -19.72 -48.37 -33.58
CA ALA A 181 -19.90 -48.95 -32.25
C ALA A 181 -19.27 -50.35 -32.13
N LEU A 182 -18.99 -51.03 -33.23
CA LEU A 182 -18.30 -52.34 -33.23
C LEU A 182 -16.86 -52.27 -32.70
N TYR A 183 -16.25 -51.09 -32.64
CA TYR A 183 -14.94 -50.87 -32.04
C TYR A 183 -14.97 -50.54 -30.53
N VAL A 184 -16.16 -50.54 -29.90
CA VAL A 184 -16.29 -50.45 -28.44
C VAL A 184 -16.12 -51.85 -27.85
N GLN A 185 -15.05 -52.05 -27.07
CA GLN A 185 -14.70 -53.35 -26.51
C GLN A 185 -14.61 -53.28 -24.98
N ARG A 186 -14.98 -54.37 -24.30
CA ARG A 186 -14.71 -54.58 -22.87
C ARG A 186 -13.22 -54.80 -22.66
N CYS A 187 -12.61 -54.09 -21.71
CA CYS A 187 -11.17 -54.19 -21.44
C CYS A 187 -10.74 -55.55 -20.84
N PRO A 188 -9.46 -55.94 -20.95
CA PRO A 188 -8.97 -57.19 -20.36
C PRO A 188 -9.04 -57.25 -18.83
N VAL A 189 -8.93 -56.12 -18.09
CA VAL A 189 -9.02 -56.10 -16.62
C VAL A 189 -9.88 -54.96 -16.07
N THR A 190 -10.45 -55.14 -14.87
CA THR A 190 -11.28 -54.10 -14.20
C THR A 190 -10.49 -52.88 -13.72
N THR A 191 -9.16 -52.97 -13.64
CA THR A 191 -8.29 -51.83 -13.32
C THR A 191 -7.97 -50.98 -14.55
N ASP A 192 -8.50 -51.31 -15.73
CA ASP A 192 -8.19 -50.55 -16.93
C ASP A 192 -8.85 -49.18 -16.98
N GLN A 193 -8.09 -48.23 -17.52
CA GLN A 193 -8.59 -46.97 -18.02
C GLN A 193 -8.61 -47.02 -19.56
N CYS A 194 -9.44 -46.18 -20.17
CA CYS A 194 -9.38 -45.99 -21.60
C CYS A 194 -8.23 -45.02 -21.93
N TYR A 195 -7.37 -45.37 -22.88
CA TYR A 195 -6.28 -44.50 -23.34
C TYR A 195 -6.54 -43.92 -24.73
N ARG A 196 -5.85 -42.81 -25.01
CA ARG A 196 -5.79 -42.13 -26.30
C ARG A 196 -4.42 -41.48 -26.50
N TYR A 197 -3.84 -41.61 -27.69
CA TYR A 197 -2.72 -40.77 -28.14
C TYR A 197 -2.65 -40.66 -29.66
N LEU A 198 -2.03 -39.58 -30.15
CA LEU A 198 -1.53 -39.46 -31.53
C LEU A 198 -0.05 -39.79 -31.58
N ASP A 199 0.37 -40.68 -32.47
CA ASP A 199 1.81 -40.93 -32.68
C ASP A 199 2.49 -39.80 -33.45
N ALA A 200 3.82 -39.86 -33.54
CA ALA A 200 4.64 -38.89 -34.28
C ALA A 200 4.42 -38.93 -35.81
N GLN A 201 3.49 -39.75 -36.32
CA GLN A 201 3.04 -39.79 -37.71
C GLN A 201 1.59 -39.30 -37.85
N GLN A 202 0.99 -38.78 -36.77
CA GLN A 202 -0.42 -38.34 -36.69
C GLN A 202 -1.43 -39.48 -36.91
N THR A 203 -1.04 -40.73 -36.58
CA THR A 203 -1.98 -41.85 -36.42
C THR A 203 -2.55 -41.84 -35.01
N LEU A 204 -3.87 -42.02 -34.89
CA LEU A 204 -4.56 -42.02 -33.61
C LEU A 204 -4.75 -43.45 -33.11
N HIS A 205 -4.34 -43.69 -31.86
CA HIS A 205 -4.39 -44.98 -31.19
C HIS A 205 -5.26 -44.88 -29.92
N LEU A 206 -6.19 -45.82 -29.78
CA LEU A 206 -7.14 -45.92 -28.67
C LEU A 206 -7.24 -47.36 -28.16
N GLY A 207 -7.36 -47.55 -26.85
CA GLY A 207 -7.63 -48.87 -26.27
C GLY A 207 -7.72 -48.86 -24.73
N CYS A 208 -7.38 -49.99 -24.12
CA CYS A 208 -7.36 -50.21 -22.67
C CYS A 208 -5.91 -50.25 -22.14
N THR A 209 -5.65 -49.72 -20.94
CA THR A 209 -4.28 -49.58 -20.39
C THR A 209 -3.46 -50.88 -20.22
N SER A 210 -4.08 -52.05 -20.21
CA SER A 210 -3.38 -53.34 -20.18
C SER A 210 -2.86 -53.80 -21.53
N GLU A 211 -3.29 -53.18 -22.63
CA GLU A 211 -2.90 -53.58 -23.98
C GLU A 211 -1.40 -53.32 -24.24
N PRO A 212 -0.70 -54.20 -25.00
CA PRO A 212 0.75 -54.06 -25.23
C PRO A 212 1.17 -52.73 -25.85
N ASP A 213 0.27 -52.11 -26.62
CA ASP A 213 0.46 -50.83 -27.29
C ASP A 213 0.67 -49.69 -26.28
N TYR A 214 -0.25 -49.52 -25.32
CA TYR A 214 -0.09 -48.57 -24.20
C TYR A 214 1.18 -48.84 -23.38
N LEU A 215 1.48 -50.10 -23.09
CA LEU A 215 2.68 -50.48 -22.34
C LEU A 215 3.97 -50.08 -23.09
N SER A 216 3.98 -50.16 -24.42
CA SER A 216 5.15 -49.85 -25.24
C SER A 216 5.32 -48.37 -25.58
N ASN A 217 4.23 -47.62 -25.78
CA ASN A 217 4.27 -46.24 -26.27
C ASN A 217 4.03 -45.19 -25.16
N CYS A 218 3.25 -45.53 -24.13
CA CYS A 218 2.93 -44.62 -23.03
C CYS A 218 3.86 -44.83 -21.83
N LEU A 219 3.94 -46.06 -21.30
CA LEU A 219 4.72 -46.33 -20.08
C LEU A 219 6.23 -46.47 -20.32
N ALA A 220 6.67 -47.08 -21.42
CA ALA A 220 8.09 -47.36 -21.63
C ALA A 220 8.89 -46.16 -22.19
N THR A 221 8.21 -45.20 -22.81
CA THR A 221 8.82 -44.04 -23.52
C THR A 221 8.45 -42.68 -22.92
N SER A 222 7.72 -42.65 -21.80
CA SER A 222 7.16 -41.41 -21.21
C SER A 222 6.32 -40.60 -22.20
N GLY A 223 5.64 -41.29 -23.12
CA GLY A 223 4.88 -40.65 -24.19
C GLY A 223 3.64 -39.94 -23.66
N ASN A 224 3.26 -38.82 -24.30
CA ASN A 224 2.01 -38.16 -23.98
C ASN A 224 0.80 -38.97 -24.44
N CYS A 225 0.30 -39.80 -23.52
CA CYS A 225 -0.94 -40.51 -23.66
C CYS A 225 -1.94 -40.03 -22.61
N ARG A 226 -3.15 -39.69 -23.06
CA ARG A 226 -4.26 -39.39 -22.17
C ARG A 226 -4.87 -40.69 -21.68
N THR A 227 -5.31 -40.70 -20.42
CA THR A 227 -6.12 -41.79 -19.84
C THR A 227 -7.33 -41.20 -19.13
N CYS A 228 -8.48 -41.86 -19.28
CA CYS A 228 -9.75 -41.39 -18.74
C CYS A 228 -10.52 -42.55 -18.07
N SER A 229 -11.41 -42.20 -17.14
CA SER A 229 -12.21 -43.15 -16.35
C SER A 229 -13.70 -42.96 -16.64
N GLY A 230 -14.21 -43.75 -17.57
CA GLY A 230 -15.61 -43.78 -17.99
C GLY A 230 -15.74 -44.73 -19.19
N ASP A 231 -16.94 -45.21 -19.48
CA ASP A 231 -17.15 -45.99 -20.70
C ASP A 231 -17.06 -45.07 -21.94
N GLU A 232 -16.33 -45.53 -22.96
CA GLU A 232 -16.04 -44.86 -24.24
C GLU A 232 -15.36 -43.48 -24.14
N CYS A 233 -14.89 -43.07 -22.95
CA CYS A 233 -14.39 -41.71 -22.71
C CYS A 233 -13.23 -41.29 -23.64
N ASN A 234 -12.43 -42.25 -24.12
CA ASN A 234 -11.29 -41.99 -25.00
C ASN A 234 -11.68 -41.54 -26.43
N ARG A 235 -12.96 -41.67 -26.81
CA ARG A 235 -13.49 -41.24 -28.12
C ARG A 235 -13.28 -39.73 -28.36
N ASP A 236 -13.49 -38.90 -27.33
CA ASP A 236 -13.45 -37.44 -27.39
C ASP A 236 -12.52 -36.78 -26.35
N ASP A 237 -11.85 -37.56 -25.49
CA ASP A 237 -10.89 -37.03 -24.50
C ASP A 237 -9.56 -36.58 -25.14
N LYS A 238 -9.57 -35.38 -25.74
CA LYS A 238 -8.42 -34.81 -26.46
C LYS A 238 -7.67 -33.74 -25.68
N PHE A 239 -6.42 -33.50 -26.06
CA PHE A 239 -5.73 -32.23 -25.80
C PHE A 239 -5.40 -31.56 -27.14
N GLU A 240 -6.01 -30.41 -27.41
CA GLU A 240 -5.83 -29.70 -28.68
C GLU A 240 -5.27 -28.29 -28.43
N CYS A 241 -4.32 -27.83 -29.24
CA CYS A 241 -3.81 -26.45 -29.21
C CYS A 241 -4.07 -25.74 -30.54
N TYR A 242 -4.27 -24.43 -30.51
CA TYR A 242 -4.22 -23.64 -31.74
C TYR A 242 -2.80 -23.69 -32.31
N THR A 243 -2.69 -23.88 -33.62
CA THR A 243 -1.42 -23.82 -34.34
C THR A 243 -1.51 -22.90 -35.54
N CYS A 244 -0.52 -22.02 -35.66
CA CYS A 244 -0.41 -21.03 -36.73
C CYS A 244 0.96 -20.33 -36.65
N GLU A 245 1.38 -19.78 -37.78
CA GLU A 245 2.55 -18.92 -37.89
C GLU A 245 2.07 -17.51 -38.28
N ASP A 246 2.64 -16.49 -37.63
CA ASP A 246 2.25 -15.08 -37.77
C ASP A 246 0.77 -14.78 -37.41
N CYS A 247 0.35 -15.27 -36.24
CA CYS A 247 -1.02 -15.14 -35.72
C CYS A 247 -1.10 -14.42 -34.35
N PRO A 248 -1.01 -13.06 -34.32
CA PRO A 248 -1.18 -12.27 -33.10
C PRO A 248 -2.56 -12.44 -32.45
N THR A 249 -3.57 -12.83 -33.22
CA THR A 249 -4.93 -13.16 -32.77
C THR A 249 -5.39 -14.45 -33.43
N VAL A 250 -6.10 -15.32 -32.71
CA VAL A 250 -6.69 -16.53 -33.29
C VAL A 250 -7.93 -16.19 -34.12
N GLU A 251 -7.86 -16.40 -35.43
CA GLU A 251 -8.97 -16.28 -36.37
C GLU A 251 -9.62 -17.65 -36.62
N ALA A 252 -10.82 -17.90 -36.11
CA ALA A 252 -11.50 -19.20 -36.18
C ALA A 252 -11.85 -19.72 -37.61
N GLU A 253 -11.65 -18.92 -38.66
CA GLU A 253 -11.78 -19.33 -40.07
C GLU A 253 -10.42 -19.72 -40.72
N ARG A 254 -9.30 -19.49 -40.03
CA ARG A 254 -7.93 -19.80 -40.50
C ARG A 254 -7.17 -20.74 -39.57
N ASP A 255 -7.24 -20.49 -38.26
CA ASP A 255 -6.36 -21.11 -37.27
C ASP A 255 -7.01 -22.39 -36.74
N SER A 256 -6.51 -23.54 -37.21
CA SER A 256 -6.95 -24.84 -36.75
C SER A 256 -6.41 -25.16 -35.35
N LYS A 257 -7.24 -25.82 -34.54
CA LYS A 257 -6.73 -26.64 -33.45
C LYS A 257 -6.14 -27.94 -34.01
N ILE A 258 -4.98 -28.35 -33.51
CA ILE A 258 -4.42 -29.69 -33.69
C ILE A 258 -4.40 -30.42 -32.35
N GLU A 259 -4.63 -31.72 -32.35
CA GLU A 259 -4.46 -32.56 -31.17
C GLU A 259 -2.97 -32.89 -31.01
N CYS A 260 -2.43 -32.73 -29.80
CA CYS A 260 -0.98 -32.86 -29.56
C CYS A 260 -0.54 -34.33 -29.61
N ASN A 261 0.67 -34.56 -30.13
CA ASN A 261 1.20 -35.91 -30.34
C ASN A 261 2.05 -36.40 -29.16
N ILE A 262 2.41 -37.68 -29.21
CA ILE A 262 3.11 -38.42 -28.15
C ILE A 262 4.47 -37.83 -27.72
N LEU A 263 5.07 -36.97 -28.55
CA LEU A 263 6.34 -36.25 -28.27
C LEU A 263 6.14 -34.82 -27.70
N GLU A 264 4.88 -34.39 -27.50
CA GLU A 264 4.49 -33.07 -27.02
C GLU A 264 3.78 -33.16 -25.67
N GLU A 265 3.93 -32.16 -24.81
CA GLU A 265 3.22 -32.11 -23.52
C GLU A 265 1.73 -31.75 -23.72
N ASN A 266 0.89 -32.07 -22.72
CA ASN A 266 -0.52 -31.59 -22.66
C ASN A 266 -0.58 -30.11 -22.27
N ARG A 267 0.12 -29.26 -23.01
CA ARG A 267 0.33 -27.83 -22.75
C ARG A 267 0.48 -27.09 -24.08
N CYS A 268 -0.09 -25.91 -24.19
CA CYS A 268 -0.02 -25.09 -25.40
C CYS A 268 0.93 -23.93 -25.22
N TYR A 269 1.70 -23.58 -26.24
CA TYR A 269 2.55 -22.38 -26.24
C TYR A 269 1.98 -21.26 -27.10
N THR A 270 2.36 -20.04 -26.75
CA THR A 270 2.30 -18.84 -27.60
C THR A 270 3.65 -18.14 -27.52
N ALA A 271 4.18 -17.70 -28.66
CA ALA A 271 5.54 -17.17 -28.74
C ALA A 271 5.64 -15.99 -29.70
N TYR A 272 6.60 -15.10 -29.47
CA TYR A 272 6.89 -13.94 -30.32
C TYR A 272 8.39 -13.79 -30.57
N ASP A 273 8.75 -13.67 -31.85
CA ASP A 273 10.11 -13.39 -32.34
C ASP A 273 10.21 -11.89 -32.66
N ALA A 274 11.07 -11.17 -31.97
CA ALA A 274 11.25 -9.72 -32.11
C ALA A 274 12.09 -9.33 -33.35
N SER A 275 12.75 -10.30 -34.00
CA SER A 275 13.55 -10.12 -35.22
C SER A 275 12.71 -10.25 -36.50
N THR A 276 11.72 -11.16 -36.51
CA THR A 276 10.73 -11.29 -37.61
C THR A 276 9.44 -10.52 -37.33
N LYS A 277 9.17 -10.20 -36.06
CA LYS A 277 7.94 -9.61 -35.51
C LYS A 277 6.70 -10.49 -35.63
N GLN A 278 6.88 -11.80 -35.78
CA GLN A 278 5.81 -12.78 -35.97
C GLN A 278 5.42 -13.47 -34.65
N THR A 279 4.16 -13.92 -34.57
CA THR A 279 3.63 -14.68 -33.43
C THR A 279 3.34 -16.13 -33.82
N SER A 280 3.92 -17.10 -33.12
CA SER A 280 3.76 -18.55 -33.40
C SER A 280 2.99 -19.26 -32.28
N ARG A 281 2.21 -20.29 -32.64
CA ARG A 281 1.39 -21.08 -31.70
C ARG A 281 1.48 -22.57 -31.97
N GLY A 282 1.42 -23.40 -30.92
CA GLY A 282 1.33 -24.85 -31.07
C GLY A 282 1.33 -25.63 -29.75
N CYS A 283 1.52 -26.94 -29.87
CA CYS A 283 1.74 -27.87 -28.76
C CYS A 283 3.17 -27.75 -28.22
N PHE A 284 3.35 -27.73 -26.90
CA PHE A 284 4.66 -27.53 -26.27
C PHE A 284 5.52 -28.81 -26.26
N ASN A 285 6.84 -28.67 -26.41
CA ASN A 285 7.83 -29.72 -26.16
C ASN A 285 9.21 -29.11 -25.87
N GLU A 286 10.15 -29.91 -25.34
CA GLU A 286 11.51 -29.45 -24.98
C GLU A 286 12.37 -28.92 -26.16
N ASN A 287 11.93 -29.11 -27.41
CA ASN A 287 12.66 -28.72 -28.62
C ASN A 287 12.01 -27.53 -29.37
N VAL A 288 11.02 -26.85 -28.77
CA VAL A 288 10.47 -25.60 -29.29
C VAL A 288 11.58 -24.54 -29.42
N PRO A 289 11.62 -23.72 -30.50
CA PRO A 289 12.65 -22.70 -30.67
C PRO A 289 12.74 -21.70 -29.51
N SER A 290 13.88 -21.02 -29.38
CA SER A 290 14.01 -19.88 -28.47
C SER A 290 13.35 -18.66 -29.11
N TYR A 291 12.45 -18.01 -28.37
CA TYR A 291 11.73 -16.79 -28.75
C TYR A 291 11.99 -15.67 -27.73
N ASP A 292 11.82 -14.40 -28.14
CA ASP A 292 12.09 -13.24 -27.29
C ASP A 292 11.01 -13.00 -26.21
N VAL A 293 9.77 -13.42 -26.50
CA VAL A 293 8.69 -13.55 -25.51
C VAL A 293 8.03 -14.91 -25.70
N PHE A 294 7.83 -15.63 -24.61
CA PHE A 294 7.34 -17.01 -24.62
C PHE A 294 6.39 -17.26 -23.44
N ASP A 295 5.24 -17.87 -23.69
CA ASP A 295 4.26 -18.27 -22.68
C ASP A 295 3.75 -19.70 -22.95
N VAL A 296 3.45 -20.45 -21.87
CA VAL A 296 2.97 -21.83 -21.93
C VAL A 296 1.85 -22.05 -20.92
N CYS A 297 0.69 -22.45 -21.41
CA CYS A 297 -0.53 -22.62 -20.63
C CYS A 297 -0.99 -24.08 -20.57
N ASP A 298 -1.62 -24.44 -19.45
CA ASP A 298 -2.09 -25.79 -19.15
C ASP A 298 -3.61 -25.88 -19.39
N GLY A 299 -4.01 -26.34 -20.59
CA GLY A 299 -5.43 -26.52 -20.92
C GLY A 299 -5.70 -26.65 -22.43
N SER A 300 -6.71 -27.44 -22.81
CA SER A 300 -7.03 -27.68 -24.23
C SER A 300 -7.53 -26.39 -24.91
N GLY A 301 -6.70 -25.82 -25.77
CA GLY A 301 -6.94 -24.59 -26.51
C GLY A 301 -6.74 -23.31 -25.71
N CYS A 302 -5.97 -23.34 -24.63
CA CYS A 302 -5.70 -22.17 -23.79
C CYS A 302 -4.88 -21.05 -24.48
N ASN A 303 -4.23 -21.37 -25.60
CA ASN A 303 -3.43 -20.42 -26.38
C ASN A 303 -4.27 -19.62 -27.40
N ASP A 304 -5.48 -19.19 -27.01
CA ASP A 304 -6.44 -18.47 -27.85
C ASP A 304 -6.33 -16.92 -27.77
N GLN A 305 -5.70 -16.41 -26.71
CA GLN A 305 -5.64 -14.98 -26.40
C GLN A 305 -4.81 -14.17 -27.41
N ILE A 306 -5.10 -12.87 -27.51
CA ILE A 306 -4.28 -11.89 -28.24
C ILE A 306 -2.86 -11.90 -27.63
N TYR A 307 -1.85 -11.98 -28.49
CA TYR A 307 -0.45 -12.07 -28.06
C TYR A 307 0.52 -11.39 -29.05
N PRO A 308 1.60 -10.76 -28.57
CA PRO A 308 1.76 -10.32 -27.18
C PRO A 308 0.72 -9.25 -26.80
N ASN A 309 0.45 -9.08 -25.50
CA ASN A 309 -0.63 -8.21 -24.99
C ASN A 309 -0.16 -7.16 -23.96
N HIS A 310 1.15 -6.99 -23.85
CA HIS A 310 1.84 -6.07 -22.93
C HIS A 310 2.53 -4.93 -23.70
N LEU A 311 3.32 -4.14 -22.97
CA LEU A 311 3.86 -2.85 -23.43
C LEU A 311 4.70 -2.94 -24.72
N GLN A 312 4.39 -2.07 -25.69
CA GLN A 312 5.22 -1.79 -26.86
C GLN A 312 6.08 -0.53 -26.67
N CYS A 313 7.38 -0.64 -26.94
CA CYS A 313 8.32 0.48 -26.93
C CYS A 313 9.15 0.52 -28.22
N TYR A 314 9.63 1.70 -28.60
CA TYR A 314 10.72 1.78 -29.56
C TYR A 314 12.01 1.29 -28.88
N GLN A 315 12.69 0.31 -29.46
CA GLN A 315 13.84 -0.40 -28.90
C GLN A 315 15.00 -0.32 -29.89
N CYS A 316 15.99 0.55 -29.62
CA CYS A 316 17.06 0.82 -30.58
C CYS A 316 18.28 1.49 -29.92
N VAL A 317 19.45 1.33 -30.55
CA VAL A 317 20.74 1.91 -30.12
C VAL A 317 21.32 2.75 -31.27
N GLY A 318 21.68 4.00 -30.99
CA GLY A 318 22.14 4.98 -31.98
C GLY A 318 21.02 5.73 -32.72
N CYS A 319 19.76 5.60 -32.29
CA CYS A 319 18.57 6.13 -32.97
C CYS A 319 18.20 7.56 -32.52
N ASP A 320 18.73 8.58 -33.21
CA ASP A 320 18.36 10.00 -33.02
C ASP A 320 16.84 10.22 -33.14
N ASP A 321 16.24 9.67 -34.21
CA ASP A 321 14.80 9.54 -34.48
C ASP A 321 14.41 8.05 -34.49
N VAL A 322 13.11 7.73 -34.40
CA VAL A 322 12.57 6.35 -34.44
C VAL A 322 11.84 6.05 -35.74
N VAL A 323 11.84 4.78 -36.14
CA VAL A 323 11.01 4.21 -37.22
C VAL A 323 10.19 3.02 -36.70
N ASP A 324 9.17 2.58 -37.45
CA ASP A 324 8.31 1.46 -37.02
C ASP A 324 9.06 0.11 -37.03
N GLU A 325 10.20 0.02 -37.73
CA GLU A 325 11.16 -1.06 -37.62
C GLU A 325 11.81 -1.15 -36.21
N ASP A 326 11.94 -0.05 -35.46
CA ASP A 326 12.46 -0.06 -34.08
C ASP A 326 11.39 -0.48 -33.05
N LEU A 327 10.10 -0.54 -33.43
CA LEU A 327 9.00 -0.79 -32.49
C LEU A 327 8.85 -2.28 -32.15
N ASN A 328 9.06 -2.67 -30.89
CA ASN A 328 8.87 -4.05 -30.42
C ASN A 328 8.14 -4.12 -29.06
N TYR A 329 7.56 -5.27 -28.75
CA TYR A 329 7.10 -5.59 -27.39
C TYR A 329 8.30 -5.78 -26.46
N CYS A 330 8.19 -5.36 -25.19
CA CYS A 330 9.25 -5.58 -24.20
C CYS A 330 9.51 -7.07 -23.96
N SER A 331 10.75 -7.52 -23.79
CA SER A 331 11.01 -8.95 -23.52
C SER A 331 10.44 -9.42 -22.17
N ASN A 332 10.33 -8.53 -21.19
CA ASN A 332 9.67 -8.78 -19.90
C ASN A 332 8.24 -8.19 -19.90
N SER A 333 7.24 -9.00 -19.56
CA SER A 333 5.83 -8.60 -19.45
C SER A 333 5.52 -7.72 -18.22
N GLU A 334 6.43 -7.65 -17.24
CA GLU A 334 6.35 -6.71 -16.10
C GLU A 334 6.75 -5.26 -16.48
N ALA A 335 7.10 -4.99 -17.73
CA ALA A 335 7.43 -3.64 -18.19
C ALA A 335 6.22 -2.69 -18.11
N THR A 336 6.40 -1.56 -17.43
CA THR A 336 5.36 -0.55 -17.15
C THR A 336 5.58 0.78 -17.88
N SER A 337 6.80 1.02 -18.35
CA SER A 337 7.20 2.27 -18.99
C SER A 337 8.33 2.08 -19.99
N CYS A 338 8.32 2.88 -21.05
CA CYS A 338 9.39 2.98 -22.02
C CYS A 338 10.36 4.09 -21.60
N PHE A 339 11.65 3.95 -21.97
CA PHE A 339 12.67 4.96 -21.73
C PHE A 339 13.34 5.45 -23.02
N MET A 340 14.01 6.58 -22.89
CA MET A 340 14.97 7.13 -23.84
C MET A 340 16.14 7.71 -23.04
N MET A 341 17.38 7.35 -23.37
CA MET A 341 18.57 7.67 -22.58
C MET A 341 19.76 8.03 -23.47
N TRP A 342 20.59 8.98 -23.01
CA TRP A 342 21.98 9.12 -23.45
C TRP A 342 22.85 8.12 -22.67
N ALA A 343 23.35 7.09 -23.34
CA ALA A 343 24.36 6.19 -22.79
C ALA A 343 25.76 6.81 -22.95
N ASP A 344 26.56 6.78 -21.87
CA ASP A 344 27.97 7.15 -21.90
C ASP A 344 28.80 6.00 -22.48
N SER A 345 29.60 6.25 -23.51
CA SER A 345 30.55 5.28 -24.05
C SER A 345 31.91 5.40 -23.37
N GLU A 346 32.53 4.28 -22.95
CA GLU A 346 33.85 4.26 -22.25
C GLU A 346 35.07 4.74 -23.07
N ALA A 347 34.86 5.31 -24.26
CA ALA A 347 35.88 5.93 -25.10
C ALA A 347 35.29 7.14 -25.86
N GLU A 348 36.17 7.94 -26.51
CA GLU A 348 35.95 9.27 -27.13
C GLU A 348 34.95 9.32 -28.31
N VAL A 349 33.77 8.75 -28.14
CA VAL A 349 32.63 8.72 -29.08
C VAL A 349 31.53 9.62 -28.48
N PRO A 350 30.73 10.35 -29.27
CA PRO A 350 29.55 11.04 -28.74
C PRO A 350 28.57 10.04 -28.12
N ASN A 351 27.98 10.40 -26.98
CA ASN A 351 26.94 9.63 -26.29
C ASN A 351 25.90 9.10 -27.27
N THR A 352 25.55 7.82 -27.14
CA THR A 352 24.57 7.18 -28.02
C THR A 352 23.17 7.26 -27.40
N ILE A 353 22.15 7.41 -28.25
CA ILE A 353 20.76 7.22 -27.81
C ILE A 353 20.50 5.73 -27.63
N VAL A 354 19.98 5.35 -26.48
CA VAL A 354 19.34 4.05 -26.24
C VAL A 354 17.87 4.30 -25.96
N ARG A 355 17.00 3.50 -26.59
CA ARG A 355 15.56 3.44 -26.31
C ARG A 355 15.20 2.00 -25.98
N GLY A 356 14.33 1.80 -24.99
CA GLY A 356 13.95 0.47 -24.51
C GLY A 356 12.81 0.53 -23.48
N CYS A 357 12.65 -0.55 -22.74
CA CYS A 357 11.69 -0.74 -21.66
C CYS A 357 12.36 -0.63 -20.28
N ASN A 358 11.61 -0.27 -19.24
CA ASN A 358 12.16 -0.07 -17.87
C ASN A 358 12.68 -1.35 -17.18
N THR A 359 12.68 -2.48 -17.90
CA THR A 359 13.11 -3.81 -17.48
C THR A 359 14.45 -4.23 -18.09
N ASP A 360 14.97 -3.45 -19.03
CA ASP A 360 16.15 -3.80 -19.82
C ASP A 360 17.42 -3.42 -19.06
N ASP A 361 18.53 -4.16 -19.23
CA ASP A 361 19.77 -3.95 -18.47
C ASP A 361 20.31 -2.49 -18.58
N ASP A 362 20.18 -1.87 -19.75
CA ASP A 362 20.57 -0.47 -19.98
C ASP A 362 19.82 0.53 -19.06
N TYR A 363 18.59 0.21 -18.66
CA TYR A 363 17.78 1.06 -17.77
C TYR A 363 18.43 1.26 -16.38
N ALA A 364 19.35 0.37 -15.96
CA ALA A 364 20.12 0.54 -14.73
C ALA A 364 20.97 1.83 -14.72
N SER A 365 21.25 2.43 -15.89
CA SER A 365 21.98 3.70 -16.03
C SER A 365 21.06 4.93 -16.12
N CYS A 366 19.74 4.78 -16.05
CA CYS A 366 18.76 5.84 -16.24
C CYS A 366 18.62 6.75 -15.01
N GLN A 367 19.30 7.90 -15.03
CA GLN A 367 19.09 9.01 -14.11
C GLN A 367 18.06 9.98 -14.71
N ILE A 368 16.82 9.85 -14.25
CA ILE A 368 15.64 10.58 -14.76
C ILE A 368 15.90 12.09 -14.73
N ASN A 369 15.56 12.77 -15.84
CA ASN A 369 15.79 14.20 -16.09
C ASN A 369 17.26 14.63 -16.28
N ARG A 370 18.24 13.75 -16.03
CA ARG A 370 19.68 14.01 -16.25
C ARG A 370 20.15 13.46 -17.60
N ASN A 371 20.19 12.12 -17.73
CA ASN A 371 20.56 11.44 -18.98
C ASN A 371 19.38 10.71 -19.64
N CYS A 372 18.27 10.47 -18.93
CA CYS A 372 17.10 9.78 -19.50
C CYS A 372 15.75 10.49 -19.25
N LEU A 373 14.78 10.11 -20.07
CA LEU A 373 13.35 10.33 -19.88
C LEU A 373 12.61 8.98 -19.87
N VAL A 374 11.49 8.94 -19.16
CA VAL A 374 10.63 7.76 -18.99
C VAL A 374 9.18 8.18 -19.26
N CYS A 375 8.39 7.31 -19.88
CA CYS A 375 6.98 7.53 -20.17
C CYS A 375 6.18 6.22 -20.07
N ALA A 376 4.87 6.31 -19.80
CA ALA A 376 4.00 5.15 -19.67
C ALA A 376 3.08 4.98 -20.91
N GLY A 377 2.74 3.73 -21.22
CA GLY A 377 1.88 3.36 -22.34
C GLY A 377 2.62 3.20 -23.67
N ASP A 378 1.97 2.55 -24.63
CA ASP A 378 2.61 2.08 -25.86
C ASP A 378 3.19 3.22 -26.72
N ARG A 379 4.36 2.96 -27.30
CA ARG A 379 5.02 3.80 -28.31
C ARG A 379 5.33 5.22 -27.82
N CYS A 380 5.36 5.44 -26.51
CA CYS A 380 5.48 6.77 -25.92
C CYS A 380 6.89 7.36 -26.06
N ASN A 381 7.94 6.53 -26.13
CA ASN A 381 9.35 6.95 -26.17
C ASN A 381 9.83 7.38 -27.57
N ARG A 382 8.95 8.10 -28.30
CA ARG A 382 9.13 8.52 -29.70
C ARG A 382 9.72 9.91 -29.89
N GLU A 383 9.94 10.67 -28.82
CA GLU A 383 10.42 12.06 -28.90
C GLU A 383 11.84 12.11 -29.52
N PRO A 384 12.18 13.15 -30.31
CA PRO A 384 13.47 13.25 -30.97
C PRO A 384 14.59 13.56 -29.96
N SER A 385 15.80 13.07 -30.22
CA SER A 385 16.97 13.28 -29.33
C SER A 385 17.37 14.74 -29.16
N ARG A 386 17.16 15.55 -30.21
CA ARG A 386 17.65 16.94 -30.32
C ARG A 386 16.51 17.93 -30.19
N ILE A 387 16.03 18.14 -28.96
CA ILE A 387 14.99 19.12 -28.66
C ILE A 387 15.60 20.50 -28.41
N ARG A 388 15.16 21.49 -29.20
CA ARG A 388 15.46 22.91 -28.95
C ARG A 388 14.70 23.43 -27.74
N ARG A 389 15.44 23.94 -26.76
CA ARG A 389 14.88 24.59 -25.57
C ARG A 389 15.09 26.10 -25.62
N PHE A 390 14.14 26.80 -25.02
CA PHE A 390 14.12 28.26 -24.90
C PHE A 390 13.78 28.58 -23.45
N CYS A 391 14.64 29.34 -22.78
CA CYS A 391 14.54 29.63 -21.36
C CYS A 391 14.80 31.12 -21.12
N ASP A 392 14.19 31.70 -20.10
CA ASP A 392 14.61 33.01 -19.61
C ASP A 392 16.02 32.90 -19.00
N LEU A 393 16.89 33.87 -19.27
CA LEU A 393 18.25 33.97 -18.74
C LEU A 393 18.41 35.27 -17.93
N CYS A 394 18.91 35.16 -16.70
CA CYS A 394 19.17 36.30 -15.81
C CYS A 394 20.15 35.93 -14.68
N ASN A 395 20.83 36.92 -14.10
CA ASN A 395 21.63 36.75 -12.89
C ASN A 395 21.42 37.90 -11.90
N GLY A 396 20.95 37.57 -10.69
CA GLY A 396 20.56 38.51 -9.64
C GLY A 396 19.09 38.91 -9.73
N VAL A 397 18.49 39.22 -8.57
CA VAL A 397 17.05 39.52 -8.44
C VAL A 397 16.61 40.64 -9.38
N ASP A 398 17.41 41.70 -9.44
CA ASP A 398 17.19 42.86 -10.29
C ASP A 398 17.06 42.50 -11.78
N GLU A 399 17.74 41.48 -12.29
CA GLU A 399 17.58 41.03 -13.68
C GLU A 399 16.40 40.08 -13.82
N CYS A 400 16.27 39.12 -12.90
CA CYS A 400 15.29 38.04 -12.99
C CYS A 400 13.83 38.47 -12.86
N GLU A 401 13.58 39.62 -12.22
CA GLU A 401 12.26 40.23 -12.10
C GLU A 401 11.89 41.20 -13.24
N LYS A 402 12.87 41.60 -14.05
CA LYS A 402 12.63 42.36 -15.28
C LYS A 402 12.18 41.41 -16.40
N GLU A 403 11.60 41.98 -17.46
CA GLU A 403 11.30 41.26 -18.70
C GLU A 403 12.60 40.68 -19.27
N SER A 404 12.80 39.38 -19.06
CA SER A 404 14.06 38.68 -19.32
C SER A 404 14.22 38.38 -20.81
N LEU A 405 15.47 38.27 -21.27
CA LEU A 405 15.73 37.88 -22.66
C LEU A 405 15.51 36.38 -22.83
N ILE A 406 14.65 36.00 -23.78
CA ILE A 406 14.47 34.61 -24.20
C ILE A 406 15.80 34.12 -24.79
N HIS A 407 16.43 33.17 -24.12
CA HIS A 407 17.70 32.58 -24.52
C HIS A 407 17.49 31.26 -25.27
N TYR A 408 18.34 31.03 -26.27
CA TYR A 408 18.45 29.76 -26.97
C TYR A 408 19.52 28.95 -26.25
N CYS A 409 19.16 27.82 -25.66
CA CYS A 409 20.14 26.96 -24.99
C CYS A 409 21.21 26.49 -25.98
N ALA A 410 22.48 26.37 -25.57
CA ALA A 410 23.54 26.02 -26.52
C ALA A 410 23.52 24.54 -26.95
N VAL A 411 22.82 23.68 -26.17
CA VAL A 411 22.73 22.23 -26.39
C VAL A 411 21.30 21.82 -26.74
N ASP A 412 21.09 21.39 -28.00
CA ASP A 412 19.87 20.73 -28.47
C ASP A 412 19.83 19.28 -27.94
N SER A 413 19.21 19.06 -26.77
CA SER A 413 19.05 17.72 -26.13
C SER A 413 17.67 17.56 -25.51
N PHE A 414 17.09 16.36 -25.63
CA PHE A 414 15.82 16.00 -25.00
C PHE A 414 15.82 16.14 -23.46
N THR A 415 16.98 15.94 -22.82
CA THR A 415 17.18 16.12 -21.37
C THR A 415 17.38 17.57 -20.94
N ASN A 416 17.71 18.48 -21.87
CA ASN A 416 17.91 19.89 -21.55
C ASN A 416 16.59 20.53 -21.11
N GLN A 417 16.67 21.39 -20.11
CA GLN A 417 15.56 21.91 -19.30
C GLN A 417 15.89 23.34 -18.85
N CYS A 418 14.86 24.13 -18.58
CA CYS A 418 15.04 25.42 -17.97
C CYS A 418 15.13 25.28 -16.45
N TYR A 419 15.99 26.07 -15.80
CA TYR A 419 16.12 26.10 -14.35
C TYR A 419 15.76 27.47 -13.76
N LEU A 420 15.37 27.45 -12.49
CA LEU A 420 15.45 28.55 -11.53
C LEU A 420 16.34 28.07 -10.37
N TYR A 421 17.36 28.84 -10.00
CA TYR A 421 18.22 28.56 -8.84
C TYR A 421 18.18 29.74 -7.85
N SER A 422 17.94 29.45 -6.57
CA SER A 422 17.97 30.40 -5.47
C SER A 422 18.56 29.77 -4.22
N ASP A 423 19.71 30.26 -3.75
CA ASP A 423 20.39 29.73 -2.57
C ASP A 423 19.78 30.18 -1.23
N GLY A 424 18.93 31.21 -1.26
CA GLY A 424 18.42 31.89 -0.07
C GLY A 424 19.42 32.85 0.59
N VAL A 425 20.60 33.07 -0.01
CA VAL A 425 21.68 33.95 0.46
C VAL A 425 21.89 35.14 -0.49
N GLY A 426 20.96 35.35 -1.42
CA GLY A 426 20.94 36.47 -2.37
C GLY A 426 21.27 36.10 -3.81
N GLN A 427 21.66 34.85 -4.10
CA GLN A 427 21.78 34.37 -5.47
C GLN A 427 20.38 34.03 -6.02
N LEU A 428 20.07 34.56 -7.20
CA LEU A 428 18.92 34.17 -8.01
C LEU A 428 19.36 34.10 -9.47
N MET A 429 19.15 32.96 -10.11
CA MET A 429 19.56 32.74 -11.50
C MET A 429 18.49 31.95 -12.27
N LYS A 430 18.39 32.22 -13.56
CA LYS A 430 17.61 31.43 -14.53
C LYS A 430 18.48 31.10 -15.74
N GLY A 431 18.24 29.95 -16.38
CA GLY A 431 18.88 29.60 -17.63
C GLY A 431 18.52 28.18 -18.08
N CYS A 432 19.40 27.57 -18.89
CA CYS A 432 19.29 26.18 -19.33
C CYS A 432 20.24 25.29 -18.52
N ILE A 433 19.80 24.08 -18.14
CA ILE A 433 20.57 23.22 -17.23
C ILE A 433 21.87 22.69 -17.86
N ALA A 434 21.89 22.46 -19.18
CA ALA A 434 23.10 22.05 -19.89
C ALA A 434 24.15 23.19 -20.02
N ASP A 435 23.76 24.43 -19.77
CA ASP A 435 24.61 25.63 -19.83
C ASP A 435 25.02 26.12 -18.41
N LEU A 436 24.66 25.38 -17.36
CA LEU A 436 24.98 25.66 -15.95
C LEU A 436 26.29 24.98 -15.53
N ASP A 437 26.96 25.53 -14.51
CA ASP A 437 28.12 24.88 -13.90
C ASP A 437 27.73 23.49 -13.34
N PRO A 438 28.51 22.41 -13.59
CA PRO A 438 28.15 21.06 -13.18
C PRO A 438 27.84 20.91 -11.68
N VAL A 439 28.53 21.65 -10.80
CA VAL A 439 28.31 21.55 -9.34
C VAL A 439 26.99 22.19 -8.92
N LEU A 440 26.53 23.23 -9.64
CA LEU A 440 25.19 23.77 -9.47
C LEU A 440 24.13 22.91 -10.18
N ALA A 441 24.49 22.22 -11.27
CA ALA A 441 23.59 21.32 -11.98
C ALA A 441 23.22 20.08 -11.14
N GLU A 442 24.14 19.49 -10.37
CA GLU A 442 23.79 18.41 -9.41
C GLU A 442 22.70 18.85 -8.43
N ALA A 443 22.76 20.09 -7.93
CA ALA A 443 21.74 20.68 -7.04
C ALA A 443 20.39 20.95 -7.73
N CYS A 444 20.28 20.73 -9.04
CA CYS A 444 19.03 20.74 -9.79
C CYS A 444 18.55 19.33 -10.19
N TYR A 445 19.43 18.32 -10.11
CA TYR A 445 19.06 16.91 -10.30
C TYR A 445 18.68 16.22 -8.98
N ASP A 446 19.12 16.73 -7.82
CA ASP A 446 18.66 16.28 -6.50
C ASP A 446 17.26 16.87 -6.18
N PRO A 447 16.19 16.04 -6.11
CA PRO A 447 14.83 16.53 -5.82
C PRO A 447 14.62 16.95 -4.35
N SER A 448 15.60 16.70 -3.46
CA SER A 448 15.59 17.19 -2.08
C SER A 448 16.21 18.59 -1.93
N ASP A 449 16.98 19.06 -2.91
CA ASP A 449 17.61 20.37 -2.85
C ASP A 449 16.67 21.49 -3.30
N THR A 450 15.97 22.05 -2.32
CA THR A 450 15.02 23.17 -2.52
C THR A 450 15.65 24.45 -3.11
N ARG A 451 16.96 24.51 -3.34
CA ARG A 451 17.62 25.65 -4.00
C ARG A 451 17.39 25.70 -5.50
N CYS A 452 17.00 24.61 -6.16
CA CYS A 452 16.75 24.61 -7.60
C CYS A 452 15.36 24.10 -7.97
N SER A 453 14.92 24.43 -9.18
CA SER A 453 13.68 23.93 -9.79
C SER A 453 13.85 23.82 -11.30
N LEU A 454 13.55 22.63 -11.86
CA LEU A 454 13.62 22.35 -13.29
C LEU A 454 12.24 22.34 -13.95
N CYS A 455 12.16 22.77 -15.20
CA CYS A 455 10.94 22.68 -16.02
C CYS A 455 11.26 22.49 -17.51
N LYS A 456 10.30 21.96 -18.28
CA LYS A 456 10.51 21.50 -19.68
C LYS A 456 9.86 22.35 -20.77
N ASN A 457 8.85 23.16 -20.44
CA ASN A 457 8.11 23.94 -21.44
C ASN A 457 8.91 25.17 -21.91
N VAL A 458 8.59 25.68 -23.11
CA VAL A 458 9.17 26.93 -23.64
C VAL A 458 8.95 28.06 -22.63
N ILE A 459 10.02 28.77 -22.26
CA ILE A 459 10.06 29.88 -21.27
C ILE A 459 9.41 29.56 -19.90
N CYS A 460 9.33 28.30 -19.51
CA CYS A 460 8.68 27.89 -18.26
C CYS A 460 9.33 28.45 -16.99
N ASN A 461 10.61 28.81 -17.04
CA ASN A 461 11.32 29.39 -15.90
C ASN A 461 11.06 30.90 -15.72
N GLN A 462 10.18 31.51 -16.52
CA GLN A 462 9.87 32.93 -16.46
C GLN A 462 9.27 33.35 -15.11
N LYS A 463 8.28 32.61 -14.61
CA LYS A 463 7.47 32.99 -13.45
C LYS A 463 7.98 32.36 -12.16
N HIS A 464 8.35 33.23 -11.23
CA HIS A 464 8.80 32.87 -9.90
C HIS A 464 8.29 33.90 -8.89
N CYS A 465 8.16 33.49 -7.64
CA CYS A 465 7.64 34.31 -6.55
C CYS A 465 8.55 34.21 -5.32
N VAL A 466 8.50 35.21 -4.43
CA VAL A 466 9.14 35.11 -3.11
C VAL A 466 8.45 33.97 -2.36
N LYS A 467 9.23 33.06 -1.76
CA LYS A 467 8.74 31.96 -0.92
C LYS A 467 9.34 32.07 0.48
N CYS A 468 8.47 32.17 1.49
CA CYS A 468 8.85 32.16 2.90
C CYS A 468 7.62 31.93 3.79
N ASP A 469 7.87 31.50 5.03
CA ASP A 469 6.90 31.52 6.13
C ASP A 469 7.53 32.24 7.33
N THR A 470 6.78 33.15 7.95
CA THR A 470 7.20 33.87 9.16
C THR A 470 7.40 32.96 10.38
N ARG A 471 6.91 31.72 10.35
CA ARG A 471 7.24 30.64 11.30
C ARG A 471 8.72 30.20 11.23
N THR A 472 9.31 30.21 10.04
CA THR A 472 10.67 29.69 9.77
C THR A 472 11.69 30.79 9.47
N ASP A 473 11.28 31.78 8.69
CA ASP A 473 12.15 32.84 8.14
C ASP A 473 11.97 34.17 8.89
N GLY A 474 11.03 34.22 9.85
CA GLY A 474 10.81 35.33 10.78
C GLY A 474 10.62 36.68 10.10
N LEU A 475 11.30 37.71 10.63
CA LEU A 475 11.19 39.10 10.16
C LEU A 475 11.63 39.29 8.68
N ALA A 476 12.46 38.40 8.13
CA ALA A 476 12.81 38.46 6.70
C ALA A 476 11.56 38.24 5.82
N CYS A 477 10.69 37.31 6.20
CA CYS A 477 9.44 37.08 5.49
C CYS A 477 8.44 38.22 5.66
N VAL A 478 8.39 38.85 6.84
CA VAL A 478 7.57 40.05 7.10
C VAL A 478 7.98 41.22 6.21
N LEU A 479 9.28 41.51 6.14
CA LEU A 479 9.82 42.59 5.32
C LEU A 479 9.65 42.32 3.82
N GLY A 480 9.88 41.08 3.37
CA GLY A 480 9.90 40.76 1.94
C GLY A 480 10.95 41.60 1.17
N ASP A 481 12.04 41.98 1.83
CA ASP A 481 13.11 42.82 1.29
C ASP A 481 14.02 42.00 0.36
N LYS A 482 13.97 42.35 -0.92
CA LYS A 482 14.69 41.69 -2.02
C LYS A 482 16.21 41.87 -1.97
N SER A 483 16.69 42.84 -1.19
CA SER A 483 18.12 43.03 -0.91
C SER A 483 18.62 42.18 0.29
N SER A 484 17.71 41.50 0.99
CA SER A 484 18.05 40.66 2.13
C SER A 484 18.55 39.28 1.71
N VAL A 485 19.72 38.90 2.21
CA VAL A 485 20.40 37.60 2.02
C VAL A 485 19.74 36.45 2.80
N ALA A 486 18.40 36.44 2.83
CA ALA A 486 17.56 35.47 3.53
C ALA A 486 16.30 35.08 2.74
N LEU A 487 15.95 35.79 1.65
CA LEU A 487 14.78 35.43 0.84
C LEU A 487 15.08 34.33 -0.17
N ARG A 488 14.17 33.36 -0.25
CA ARG A 488 14.15 32.32 -1.28
C ARG A 488 13.08 32.63 -2.32
N TYR A 489 13.29 32.10 -3.52
CA TYR A 489 12.35 32.21 -4.62
C TYR A 489 11.93 30.82 -5.11
N LYS A 490 10.65 30.64 -5.43
CA LYS A 490 10.08 29.39 -5.95
C LYS A 490 9.62 29.61 -7.39
N LEU A 491 9.85 28.62 -8.27
CA LEU A 491 9.27 28.59 -9.60
C LEU A 491 7.78 28.21 -9.53
N CYS A 492 6.94 28.85 -10.34
CA CYS A 492 5.49 28.67 -10.30
C CYS A 492 4.97 27.98 -11.56
N GLU A 493 3.91 27.18 -11.40
CA GLU A 493 3.16 26.62 -12.53
C GLU A 493 2.26 27.68 -13.19
N GLY A 494 1.81 28.67 -12.41
CA GLY A 494 0.94 29.77 -12.85
C GLY A 494 1.61 31.15 -12.85
N ASP A 495 0.88 32.13 -13.40
CA ASP A 495 1.31 33.52 -13.53
C ASP A 495 1.22 34.36 -12.24
N VAL A 496 0.72 33.81 -11.14
CA VAL A 496 0.27 34.58 -9.96
C VAL A 496 1.11 34.23 -8.72
N CYS A 497 1.71 35.26 -8.14
CA CYS A 497 2.29 35.26 -6.81
C CYS A 497 1.26 35.66 -5.76
N ARG A 498 1.38 35.11 -4.55
CA ARG A 498 0.51 35.43 -3.42
C ARG A 498 1.32 35.74 -2.16
N VAL A 499 0.82 36.67 -1.37
CA VAL A 499 1.20 36.90 0.03
C VAL A 499 -0.06 36.92 0.87
N GLU A 500 -0.02 36.27 2.03
CA GLU A 500 -1.17 36.06 2.90
C GLU A 500 -0.78 36.20 4.37
N ILE A 501 -1.72 36.66 5.19
CA ILE A 501 -1.76 36.46 6.63
C ILE A 501 -2.73 35.33 6.93
N ASP A 502 -2.22 34.26 7.55
CA ASP A 502 -3.01 33.11 7.93
C ASP A 502 -3.76 33.29 9.27
N ALA A 503 -4.50 32.27 9.69
CA ALA A 503 -5.32 32.29 10.91
C ALA A 503 -4.50 32.46 12.21
N GLU A 504 -3.21 32.16 12.20
CA GLU A 504 -2.30 32.40 13.33
C GLU A 504 -1.61 33.77 13.26
N GLY A 505 -1.76 34.52 12.17
CA GLY A 505 -1.19 35.85 11.99
C GLY A 505 0.21 35.86 11.38
N HIS A 506 0.73 34.72 10.91
CA HIS A 506 2.02 34.67 10.22
C HIS A 506 1.88 35.14 8.76
N THR A 507 2.94 35.75 8.22
CA THR A 507 3.00 36.00 6.76
C THR A 507 3.57 34.80 6.04
N VAL A 508 2.83 34.34 5.03
CA VAL A 508 3.24 33.28 4.11
C VAL A 508 3.31 33.86 2.70
N ARG A 509 4.34 33.51 1.95
CA ARG A 509 4.55 33.94 0.56
C ARG A 509 4.82 32.72 -0.33
N GLY A 510 4.25 32.72 -1.53
CA GLY A 510 4.46 31.65 -2.50
C GLY A 510 3.84 31.94 -3.87
N CYS A 511 3.75 30.90 -4.69
CA CYS A 511 2.96 30.87 -5.92
C CYS A 511 1.48 30.60 -5.56
N LEU A 512 0.53 30.93 -6.46
CA LEU A 512 -0.90 30.73 -6.18
C LEU A 512 -1.25 29.27 -5.84
N GLU A 513 -0.60 28.29 -6.48
CA GLU A 513 -0.80 26.86 -6.22
C GLU A 513 -0.35 26.40 -4.82
N ASP A 514 0.40 27.21 -4.07
CA ASP A 514 0.70 26.95 -2.66
C ASP A 514 -0.50 27.26 -1.72
N PHE A 515 -1.57 27.90 -2.22
CA PHE A 515 -2.72 28.38 -1.43
C PHE A 515 -4.06 27.77 -1.91
N PRO A 516 -4.62 26.78 -1.21
CA PRO A 516 -5.85 26.09 -1.65
C PRO A 516 -7.15 26.86 -1.40
N GLN A 517 -7.10 28.04 -0.76
CA GLN A 517 -8.27 28.87 -0.43
C GLN A 517 -8.31 30.13 -1.30
N PRO A 518 -9.50 30.70 -1.60
CA PRO A 518 -9.60 31.98 -2.29
C PRO A 518 -8.96 33.12 -1.46
N CYS A 519 -8.45 34.14 -2.14
CA CYS A 519 -7.84 35.31 -1.51
C CYS A 519 -8.89 36.23 -0.87
N ASP A 520 -8.88 36.38 0.45
CA ASP A 520 -9.60 37.46 1.13
C ASP A 520 -8.80 38.76 0.99
N ALA A 521 -9.41 39.81 0.43
CA ALA A 521 -8.76 41.09 0.17
C ALA A 521 -8.26 41.84 1.44
N ASN A 522 -8.65 41.40 2.64
CA ASN A 522 -8.19 41.96 3.91
C ASN A 522 -6.93 41.26 4.45
N THR A 523 -6.73 39.98 4.14
CA THR A 523 -5.59 39.17 4.64
C THR A 523 -4.66 38.67 3.54
N CYS A 524 -5.00 38.84 2.26
CA CYS A 524 -4.23 38.33 1.13
C CYS A 524 -4.08 39.37 0.01
N ARG A 525 -2.97 39.27 -0.75
CA ARG A 525 -2.71 40.02 -1.99
C ARG A 525 -2.11 39.11 -3.06
N GLU A 526 -2.79 39.02 -4.20
CA GLU A 526 -2.33 38.34 -5.41
C GLU A 526 -1.73 39.35 -6.42
N THR A 527 -0.63 38.98 -7.08
CA THR A 527 0.13 39.84 -8.01
C THR A 527 0.78 39.03 -9.13
N SER A 528 0.83 39.54 -10.37
CA SER A 528 1.15 38.75 -11.58
C SER A 528 2.54 38.98 -12.22
N LEU A 529 3.39 39.81 -11.59
CA LEU A 529 4.78 40.03 -12.01
C LEU A 529 5.73 39.15 -11.19
N ALA A 530 6.89 38.80 -11.77
CA ALA A 530 7.89 38.00 -11.09
C ALA A 530 8.34 38.65 -9.75
N GLY A 531 8.37 37.85 -8.67
CA GLY A 531 8.70 38.30 -7.32
C GLY A 531 7.81 39.41 -6.72
N SER A 532 6.68 39.75 -7.35
CA SER A 532 5.86 40.92 -6.95
C SER A 532 5.07 40.76 -5.64
N ASN A 533 5.04 39.54 -5.09
CA ASN A 533 4.56 39.29 -3.73
C ASN A 533 5.58 39.66 -2.63
N GLY A 534 6.70 40.33 -2.95
CA GLY A 534 7.62 40.92 -1.97
C GLY A 534 7.10 42.19 -1.28
N GLY A 535 7.97 42.80 -0.47
CA GLY A 535 7.70 44.01 0.32
C GLY A 535 6.76 43.78 1.52
N ILE A 536 6.69 44.76 2.42
CA ILE A 536 5.90 44.69 3.65
C ILE A 536 4.41 44.45 3.33
N PHE A 537 3.79 43.55 4.09
CA PHE A 537 2.38 43.22 3.99
C PHE A 537 1.84 42.75 5.37
N PRO A 538 0.62 43.15 5.78
CA PRO A 538 -0.21 44.22 5.22
C PRO A 538 0.50 45.58 5.26
N ALA A 539 -0.04 46.58 4.55
CA ALA A 539 0.59 47.90 4.42
C ALA A 539 0.54 48.73 5.72
N ASP A 540 -0.35 48.35 6.62
CA ASP A 540 -0.64 48.87 7.95
C ASP A 540 -0.09 47.99 9.07
N ARG A 541 0.86 47.07 8.77
CA ARG A 541 1.50 46.25 9.79
C ARG A 541 2.20 47.12 10.84
N ARG A 542 1.83 46.88 12.10
CA ARG A 542 2.35 47.52 13.31
C ARG A 542 3.88 47.59 13.33
N GLN A 543 4.41 48.75 13.69
CA GLN A 543 5.83 48.97 13.96
C GLN A 543 6.04 49.43 15.41
N CYS A 544 6.95 48.76 16.13
CA CYS A 544 7.24 49.00 17.54
C CYS A 544 8.75 49.01 17.81
N PHE A 545 9.15 49.54 18.95
CA PHE A 545 10.48 49.29 19.50
C PHE A 545 10.52 47.92 20.17
N GLN A 546 11.53 47.11 19.82
CA GLN A 546 11.70 45.75 20.30
C GLN A 546 13.07 45.62 20.98
N CYS A 547 13.11 45.43 22.29
CA CYS A 547 14.35 45.31 23.07
C CYS A 547 14.12 44.65 24.45
N GLU A 548 15.19 44.16 25.07
CA GLU A 548 15.23 43.77 26.50
C GLU A 548 16.48 44.36 27.18
N GLY A 549 16.37 44.72 28.45
CA GLY A 549 17.49 45.17 29.29
C GLY A 549 17.86 46.65 29.17
N GLU A 550 19.09 47.00 29.53
CA GLU A 550 19.52 48.39 29.84
C GLU A 550 19.19 49.42 28.75
N ASN A 551 19.33 49.05 27.47
CA ASN A 551 19.07 49.95 26.35
C ASN A 551 17.59 50.35 26.23
N CYS A 552 16.67 49.61 26.88
CA CYS A 552 15.25 49.92 26.90
C CYS A 552 14.87 51.02 27.90
N TRP A 553 15.69 51.34 28.91
CA TRP A 553 15.33 52.40 29.88
C TRP A 553 15.27 53.78 29.21
N MET A 554 16.11 54.01 28.20
CA MET A 554 16.19 55.27 27.46
C MET A 554 15.05 55.46 26.46
N GLU A 555 14.89 56.70 25.99
CA GLU A 555 13.98 57.07 24.90
C GLU A 555 14.47 56.45 23.57
N GLN A 556 13.60 55.68 22.92
CA GLN A 556 13.97 54.91 21.73
C GLN A 556 14.03 55.79 20.48
N GLN A 557 15.05 55.58 19.63
CA GLN A 557 15.25 56.33 18.39
C GLN A 557 14.66 55.54 17.19
N PRO A 558 14.01 56.19 16.19
CA PRO A 558 13.26 55.52 15.13
C PRO A 558 14.01 54.44 14.35
N GLU A 559 15.33 54.54 14.21
CA GLU A 559 16.20 53.53 13.58
C GLU A 559 16.21 52.17 14.31
N ASN A 560 15.79 52.11 15.58
CA ASN A 560 15.66 50.87 16.35
C ASN A 560 14.28 50.19 16.17
N ALA A 561 13.37 50.79 15.41
CA ALA A 561 12.01 50.29 15.24
C ALA A 561 11.95 49.06 14.33
N ARG A 562 11.10 48.10 14.69
CA ARG A 562 10.89 46.84 13.96
C ARG A 562 9.41 46.58 13.76
N TYR A 563 9.07 45.86 12.69
CA TYR A 563 7.72 45.38 12.48
C TYR A 563 7.44 44.18 13.41
N CYS A 564 6.19 44.05 13.83
CA CYS A 564 5.74 42.86 14.57
C CYS A 564 5.82 41.62 13.68
N GLN A 565 6.20 40.50 14.28
CA GLN A 565 6.35 39.22 13.57
C GLN A 565 4.98 38.68 13.19
N LEU A 566 4.00 38.73 14.10
CA LEU A 566 2.62 38.39 13.75
C LEU A 566 1.85 39.61 13.22
N TYR A 567 0.58 39.42 12.87
CA TYR A 567 -0.36 40.48 12.53
C TYR A 567 -1.75 40.06 12.99
N ARG A 568 -2.37 40.86 13.87
CA ARG A 568 -3.76 40.71 14.31
C ARG A 568 -4.64 41.92 13.94
N GLY A 569 -4.20 42.72 12.98
CA GLY A 569 -4.90 43.94 12.56
C GLY A 569 -4.94 44.99 13.68
N PRO A 570 -6.11 45.60 13.96
CA PRO A 570 -6.20 46.73 14.88
C PRO A 570 -5.87 46.38 16.34
N ASP A 571 -5.99 45.10 16.71
CA ASP A 571 -5.73 44.60 18.07
C ASP A 571 -4.23 44.38 18.36
N ASP A 572 -3.36 44.57 17.35
CA ASP A 572 -1.91 44.51 17.50
C ASP A 572 -1.36 45.84 18.05
N GLY A 573 -0.61 45.78 19.14
CA GLY A 573 -0.15 46.95 19.90
C GLY A 573 1.31 46.86 20.33
N CYS A 574 1.93 48.02 20.54
CA CYS A 574 3.26 48.13 21.12
C CYS A 574 3.18 48.14 22.65
N TYR A 575 4.00 47.35 23.33
CA TYR A 575 4.06 47.31 24.80
C TYR A 575 5.39 47.81 25.38
N ILE A 576 5.32 48.22 26.65
CA ILE A 576 6.42 48.35 27.59
C ILE A 576 6.07 47.49 28.81
N TYR A 577 6.93 46.53 29.15
CA TYR A 577 6.93 45.81 30.42
C TYR A 577 8.01 46.42 31.31
N ASN A 578 7.67 46.80 32.55
CA ASN A 578 8.58 47.39 33.53
C ASN A 578 8.17 46.99 34.97
N ASP A 579 8.87 46.02 35.55
CA ASP A 579 8.68 45.60 36.96
C ASP A 579 9.51 46.42 37.96
N GLY A 580 10.27 47.41 37.47
CA GLY A 580 11.21 48.23 38.24
C GLY A 580 12.63 47.65 38.30
N SER A 581 12.81 46.36 38.04
CA SER A 581 14.12 45.69 37.95
C SER A 581 14.44 45.22 36.52
N SER A 582 13.45 44.71 35.79
CA SER A 582 13.56 44.30 34.38
C SER A 582 12.65 45.14 33.47
N ILE A 583 13.08 45.31 32.21
CA ILE A 583 12.37 46.09 31.19
C ILE A 583 12.43 45.39 29.83
N VAL A 584 11.29 45.34 29.15
CA VAL A 584 11.13 44.83 27.77
C VAL A 584 10.20 45.73 26.99
N ARG A 585 10.50 45.93 25.71
CA ARG A 585 9.62 46.57 24.73
C ARG A 585 9.39 45.59 23.59
N GLY A 586 8.16 45.49 23.09
CA GLY A 586 7.82 44.55 22.00
C GLY A 586 6.41 44.76 21.45
N CYS A 587 5.92 43.81 20.65
CA CYS A 587 4.53 43.77 20.17
C CYS A 587 3.70 42.80 21.01
N THR A 588 2.43 43.13 21.29
CA THR A 588 1.54 42.32 22.13
C THR A 588 1.10 41.01 21.47
N THR A 589 1.33 40.86 20.16
CA THR A 589 0.95 39.68 19.38
C THR A 589 2.11 38.72 19.11
N ASP A 590 3.36 39.13 19.35
CA ASP A 590 4.53 38.28 19.10
C ASP A 590 4.66 37.15 20.16
N PRO A 591 5.22 35.97 19.83
CA PRO A 591 5.20 34.80 20.72
C PRO A 591 5.83 35.01 22.11
N ASP A 592 6.83 35.90 22.20
CA ASP A 592 7.58 36.21 23.43
C ASP A 592 7.03 37.47 24.16
N ALA A 593 5.77 37.85 23.92
CA ALA A 593 5.17 39.05 24.52
C ALA A 593 4.99 38.94 26.04
N LYS A 594 5.67 39.81 26.81
CA LYS A 594 5.48 39.93 28.27
C LYS A 594 4.21 40.70 28.69
N CYS A 595 3.55 41.35 27.73
CA CYS A 595 2.26 42.02 27.90
C CYS A 595 1.33 41.59 26.76
N VAL A 596 0.09 41.22 27.10
CA VAL A 596 -0.95 40.79 26.14
C VAL A 596 -2.19 41.68 26.30
N THR A 597 -3.09 41.66 25.32
CA THR A 597 -4.26 42.55 25.26
C THR A 597 -5.51 42.04 26.00
N GLU A 598 -5.49 40.81 26.52
CA GLU A 598 -6.59 40.25 27.33
C GLU A 598 -6.38 40.45 28.85
N ALA A 599 -7.45 40.25 29.62
CA ALA A 599 -7.74 40.87 30.91
C ALA A 599 -6.78 40.59 32.11
N ASP A 600 -5.72 39.80 31.94
CA ASP A 600 -4.69 39.53 32.96
C ASP A 600 -3.48 40.50 32.83
N ASP A 601 -3.73 41.76 32.43
CA ASP A 601 -2.69 42.79 32.23
C ASP A 601 -1.88 43.01 33.53
N PRO A 602 -0.58 42.66 33.57
CA PRO A 602 0.23 42.78 34.77
C PRO A 602 0.33 44.23 35.26
N SER A 603 0.53 44.44 36.56
CA SER A 603 0.78 45.76 37.19
C SER A 603 2.06 46.49 36.76
N HIS A 604 2.65 46.04 35.65
CA HIS A 604 3.96 46.39 35.10
C HIS A 604 3.90 46.64 33.59
N CYS A 605 2.73 46.50 32.97
CA CYS A 605 2.54 46.65 31.53
C CYS A 605 1.92 48.01 31.16
N MET A 606 2.30 48.49 29.98
CA MET A 606 1.69 49.63 29.29
C MET A 606 1.61 49.31 27.81
N VAL A 607 0.41 49.33 27.23
CA VAL A 607 0.13 49.00 25.82
C VAL A 607 -0.38 50.23 25.06
N SER A 608 0.02 50.37 23.80
CA SER A 608 -0.51 51.38 22.87
C SER A 608 -0.79 50.79 21.49
N PHE A 609 -1.89 51.19 20.86
CA PHE A 609 -2.33 50.75 19.54
C PHE A 609 -1.93 51.71 18.40
N GLU A 610 -0.96 52.59 18.67
CA GLU A 610 -0.31 53.48 17.72
C GLU A 610 1.15 53.07 17.50
N ASP A 611 1.64 53.17 16.28
CA ASP A 611 3.03 52.83 15.94
C ASP A 611 4.04 53.68 16.73
N LEU A 612 5.13 53.02 17.12
CA LEU A 612 6.28 53.62 17.82
C LEU A 612 5.96 54.27 19.18
N LYS A 613 4.75 54.10 19.74
CA LYS A 613 4.37 54.68 21.05
C LYS A 613 4.88 53.93 22.28
N ASN A 614 5.71 52.90 22.07
CA ASN A 614 6.58 52.39 23.12
C ASN A 614 7.98 53.02 23.02
N ASP A 615 8.07 54.32 22.75
CA ASP A 615 9.28 55.16 22.71
C ASP A 615 9.71 55.64 24.10
N ILE A 616 8.75 56.11 24.90
CA ILE A 616 8.95 56.90 26.12
C ILE A 616 9.92 56.26 27.13
N ALA A 617 10.91 57.05 27.58
CA ALA A 617 11.89 56.64 28.58
C ALA A 617 11.22 56.16 29.89
N GLN A 618 11.81 55.17 30.53
CA GLN A 618 11.30 54.55 31.76
C GLN A 618 12.18 54.88 32.96
N GLN A 619 11.55 55.00 34.13
CA GLN A 619 12.27 55.12 35.39
C GLN A 619 12.52 53.72 35.96
N GLN A 620 13.79 53.36 36.13
CA GLN A 620 14.20 52.21 36.92
C GLN A 620 13.88 52.49 38.40
N ALA A 621 13.41 51.49 39.14
CA ALA A 621 13.12 51.67 40.56
C ALA A 621 14.45 51.90 41.32
N PRO A 622 14.53 52.87 42.25
CA PRO A 622 15.75 53.07 43.03
C PRO A 622 15.97 51.87 43.95
N ILE A 623 16.99 51.08 43.63
CA ILE A 623 17.31 49.85 44.34
C ILE A 623 17.58 50.14 45.83
N THR A 624 17.31 49.18 46.70
CA THR A 624 17.59 49.32 48.13
C THR A 624 18.63 48.30 48.56
N CYS A 625 19.75 48.79 49.11
CA CYS A 625 20.89 47.99 49.53
C CYS A 625 20.98 47.96 51.06
N TYR A 626 21.72 47.01 51.64
CA TYR A 626 22.15 47.18 53.02
C TYR A 626 23.30 48.18 53.09
N GLN A 627 23.26 49.06 54.09
CA GLN A 627 24.37 49.91 54.52
C GLN A 627 25.03 49.31 55.77
N ASP A 628 26.28 49.73 56.02
CA ASP A 628 27.13 49.40 57.17
C ASP A 628 26.37 48.98 58.44
N CYS A 629 26.63 47.74 58.87
CA CYS A 629 25.98 47.13 60.03
C CYS A 629 26.75 47.56 61.30
N SER A 630 26.03 48.11 62.29
CA SER A 630 26.65 48.59 63.54
C SER A 630 26.83 47.45 64.55
N ASP A 631 27.97 47.43 65.26
CA ASP A 631 28.31 46.38 66.23
C ASP A 631 27.27 46.17 67.35
N ASP A 632 26.50 47.21 67.70
CA ASP A 632 25.44 47.17 68.72
C ASP A 632 24.10 46.62 68.20
N VAL A 633 23.93 46.38 66.89
CA VAL A 633 22.63 45.99 66.29
C VAL A 633 22.77 44.84 65.29
N LEU A 634 22.12 43.71 65.60
CA LEU A 634 22.14 42.47 64.80
C LEU A 634 21.37 42.54 63.46
N SER A 635 21.25 43.72 62.85
CA SER A 635 20.58 43.96 61.57
C SER A 635 21.19 45.16 60.85
N CYS A 636 21.69 44.95 59.63
CA CYS A 636 22.19 46.02 58.75
C CYS A 636 21.02 46.94 58.33
N VAL A 637 21.27 48.25 58.22
CA VAL A 637 20.20 49.22 57.89
C VAL A 637 19.98 49.23 56.37
N PRO A 638 18.74 49.11 55.86
CA PRO A 638 18.47 49.26 54.44
C PRO A 638 18.52 50.74 54.01
N VAL A 639 19.20 51.03 52.90
CA VAL A 639 19.31 52.35 52.28
C VAL A 639 18.85 52.29 50.83
N THR A 640 17.92 53.17 50.45
CA THR A 640 17.48 53.32 49.06
C THR A 640 18.49 54.18 48.30
N CYS A 641 18.96 53.69 47.16
CA CYS A 641 20.04 54.29 46.39
C CYS A 641 19.56 55.47 45.56
N SER A 642 20.19 56.63 45.78
CA SER A 642 19.98 57.82 44.97
C SER A 642 20.75 57.73 43.66
N SER A 643 20.15 58.20 42.56
CA SER A 643 20.87 58.41 41.30
C SER A 643 22.14 59.26 41.53
N PRO A 644 23.31 58.89 40.97
CA PRO A 644 23.52 57.90 39.91
C PRO A 644 23.87 56.47 40.39
N THR A 645 23.67 56.12 41.67
CA THR A 645 24.06 54.80 42.17
C THR A 645 23.09 53.69 41.73
N ASP A 646 23.58 52.74 40.91
CA ASP A 646 22.81 51.73 40.17
C ASP A 646 22.98 50.30 40.73
N ARG A 647 23.83 50.12 41.76
CA ARG A 647 24.19 48.80 42.30
C ARG A 647 24.53 48.85 43.78
N CYS A 648 24.28 47.73 44.46
CA CYS A 648 24.78 47.49 45.81
C CYS A 648 26.22 47.02 45.78
N PHE A 649 26.99 47.36 46.83
CA PHE A 649 28.32 46.79 47.06
C PHE A 649 28.48 46.21 48.47
N LEU A 650 29.41 45.27 48.58
CA LEU A 650 30.10 44.85 49.80
C LEU A 650 31.60 44.96 49.50
N SER A 651 32.38 45.63 50.35
CA SER A 651 33.83 45.71 50.17
C SER A 651 34.59 45.53 51.49
N VAL A 652 35.80 44.99 51.40
CA VAL A 652 36.74 44.90 52.52
C VAL A 652 37.94 45.78 52.20
N SER A 653 38.22 46.77 53.04
CA SER A 653 39.36 47.68 52.84
C SER A 653 40.70 46.96 52.94
N LYS A 654 41.78 47.62 52.49
CA LYS A 654 43.17 47.21 52.74
C LYS A 654 43.54 47.15 54.24
N SER A 655 42.74 47.77 55.12
CA SER A 655 42.86 47.69 56.59
C SER A 655 41.91 46.68 57.24
N GLY A 656 41.15 45.90 56.45
CA GLY A 656 40.22 44.88 56.95
C GLY A 656 38.84 45.39 57.38
N VAL A 657 38.52 46.68 57.15
CA VAL A 657 37.21 47.26 57.47
C VAL A 657 36.20 46.81 56.41
N ILE A 658 35.07 46.25 56.85
CA ILE A 658 33.97 45.83 55.98
C ILE A 658 33.02 47.02 55.80
N THR A 659 32.65 47.33 54.55
CA THR A 659 31.64 48.36 54.23
C THR A 659 30.60 47.85 53.25
N ARG A 660 29.36 48.34 53.38
CA ARG A 660 28.22 48.04 52.51
C ARG A 660 27.47 49.32 52.14
N GLY A 661 26.94 49.39 50.92
CA GLY A 661 26.08 50.50 50.52
C GLY A 661 25.78 50.52 49.01
N CYS A 662 25.43 51.70 48.52
CA CYS A 662 25.18 51.99 47.10
C CYS A 662 26.45 52.50 46.40
N THR A 663 26.65 52.14 45.13
CA THR A 663 27.71 52.71 44.28
C THR A 663 27.22 52.90 42.83
N ALA A 664 27.94 53.72 42.05
CA ALA A 664 27.72 53.99 40.62
C ALA A 664 28.87 53.47 39.73
N THR A 665 29.89 52.89 40.37
CA THR A 665 31.07 52.27 39.75
C THR A 665 31.34 50.96 40.49
N ASP A 666 32.14 50.05 39.91
CA ASP A 666 32.28 48.69 40.44
C ASP A 666 32.77 48.66 41.90
N CYS A 667 33.99 49.13 42.19
CA CYS A 667 34.57 48.97 43.54
C CYS A 667 35.31 50.22 44.03
N PRO A 668 35.19 50.58 45.33
CA PRO A 668 35.99 51.64 45.94
C PRO A 668 37.49 51.36 45.81
N ALA A 669 38.30 52.38 45.45
CA ALA A 669 39.72 52.22 45.13
C ALA A 669 40.63 51.73 46.29
N ASP A 670 40.14 51.78 47.53
CA ASP A 670 40.80 51.25 48.72
C ASP A 670 40.23 49.92 49.24
N SER A 671 39.34 49.30 48.47
CA SER A 671 39.02 47.88 48.63
C SER A 671 40.23 47.00 48.31
N ARG A 672 40.32 45.88 49.04
CA ARG A 672 41.23 44.75 48.85
C ARG A 672 40.46 43.56 48.26
N ASP A 673 39.18 43.45 48.63
CA ASP A 673 38.21 42.52 48.08
C ASP A 673 36.86 43.26 47.99
N CYS A 674 36.04 42.94 46.98
CA CYS A 674 34.82 43.67 46.67
C CYS A 674 33.86 42.86 45.80
N PHE A 675 32.56 43.00 46.07
CA PHE A 675 31.46 42.40 45.32
C PHE A 675 30.38 43.45 45.03
N THR A 676 29.81 43.43 43.82
CA THR A 676 28.64 44.24 43.44
C THR A 676 27.56 43.44 42.74
N CYS A 677 26.32 43.90 42.87
CA CYS A 677 25.12 43.30 42.32
C CYS A 677 24.02 44.37 42.16
N LYS A 678 23.06 44.16 41.26
CA LYS A 678 22.02 45.16 40.93
C LYS A 678 20.69 44.95 41.64
N ASP A 679 20.42 43.77 42.17
CA ASP A 679 19.13 43.48 42.82
C ASP A 679 19.02 44.15 44.19
N SER A 680 17.81 44.47 44.65
CA SER A 680 17.66 44.99 46.01
C SER A 680 18.07 43.95 47.05
N TYR A 681 18.76 44.40 48.10
CA TYR A 681 19.27 43.62 49.23
C TYR A 681 20.36 42.57 48.89
N CYS A 682 20.84 42.53 47.65
CA CYS A 682 21.77 41.50 47.16
C CYS A 682 23.13 41.48 47.89
N ASN A 683 23.59 42.61 48.43
CA ASN A 683 24.81 42.69 49.26
C ASN A 683 24.63 42.16 50.70
N GLY A 684 23.42 41.72 51.05
CA GLY A 684 23.06 41.14 52.34
C GLY A 684 23.34 39.64 52.46
N VAL A 685 23.31 38.88 51.36
CA VAL A 685 23.59 37.42 51.38
C VAL A 685 25.08 37.07 51.35
N TYR A 686 25.94 38.08 51.31
CA TYR A 686 27.39 37.95 51.31
C TYR A 686 27.98 38.42 52.65
N SER A 687 29.08 37.76 53.06
CA SER A 687 29.86 38.08 54.25
C SER A 687 31.35 37.97 53.95
N VAL A 688 32.20 38.05 54.98
CA VAL A 688 33.65 37.85 54.88
C VAL A 688 34.01 36.55 55.60
N CYS A 689 34.44 35.53 54.85
CA CYS A 689 34.88 34.25 55.35
C CYS A 689 36.38 34.28 55.61
N SER A 690 36.81 34.11 56.87
CA SER A 690 38.17 33.65 57.14
C SER A 690 38.29 32.16 56.81
N SER A 691 39.20 31.82 55.91
CA SER A 691 39.61 30.43 55.67
C SER A 691 40.38 29.88 56.88
N CYS A 692 40.24 28.59 57.15
CA CYS A 692 41.15 27.83 58.00
C CYS A 692 41.57 26.56 57.26
N ASP A 693 42.82 26.15 57.42
CA ASP A 693 43.33 24.87 56.91
C ASP A 693 43.24 23.82 58.02
N THR A 694 42.25 22.95 57.94
CA THR A 694 42.01 21.86 58.92
C THR A 694 43.10 20.79 58.93
N SER A 695 44.05 20.82 57.98
CA SER A 695 45.27 20.00 58.02
C SER A 695 46.41 20.63 58.83
N VAL A 696 46.29 21.91 59.19
CA VAL A 696 47.27 22.70 59.96
C VAL A 696 46.74 23.06 61.35
N ASP A 697 45.46 23.43 61.47
CA ASP A 697 44.73 23.61 62.73
C ASP A 697 43.41 22.83 62.65
N THR A 698 43.37 21.66 63.28
CA THR A 698 42.23 20.73 63.25
C THR A 698 40.94 21.31 63.85
N ASP A 699 41.08 22.34 64.68
CA ASP A 699 40.02 22.91 65.49
C ASP A 699 39.66 24.33 64.99
N CYS A 700 40.34 24.83 63.94
CA CYS A 700 40.19 26.15 63.33
C CYS A 700 40.23 27.33 64.31
N THR A 701 41.01 27.20 65.38
CA THR A 701 41.23 28.26 66.39
C THR A 701 42.00 29.47 65.87
N VAL A 702 42.79 29.30 64.79
CA VAL A 702 43.57 30.35 64.12
C VAL A 702 43.18 30.45 62.64
N GLY A 703 42.10 31.17 62.35
CA GLY A 703 41.72 31.52 60.97
C GLY A 703 42.67 32.53 60.31
N GLU A 704 42.67 32.61 58.98
CA GLU A 704 43.44 33.61 58.24
C GLU A 704 43.08 35.04 58.65
N ALA A 705 44.11 35.87 58.86
CA ALA A 705 43.92 37.29 59.16
C ALA A 705 43.33 38.02 57.94
N HIS A 706 42.11 38.52 58.09
CA HIS A 706 41.31 39.20 57.06
C HIS A 706 40.86 38.27 55.90
N GLY A 707 39.79 37.51 56.12
CA GLY A 707 39.15 36.64 55.13
C GLY A 707 38.68 37.31 53.82
N LYS A 708 38.13 36.52 52.89
CA LYS A 708 37.60 36.97 51.59
C LYS A 708 36.08 37.10 51.58
N ILE A 709 35.52 37.82 50.62
CA ILE A 709 34.06 37.87 50.40
C ILE A 709 33.55 36.51 49.91
N CYS A 710 32.45 36.04 50.52
CA CYS A 710 31.82 34.75 50.28
C CYS A 710 30.30 34.86 50.46
N LYS A 711 29.51 33.87 50.00
CA LYS A 711 28.08 33.80 50.34
C LYS A 711 27.89 33.20 51.74
N GLN A 712 26.86 33.65 52.44
CA GLN A 712 26.50 33.13 53.78
C GLN A 712 26.03 31.67 53.76
N SER A 713 25.59 31.17 52.60
CA SER A 713 25.31 29.75 52.35
C SER A 713 26.54 28.84 52.49
N ASP A 714 27.74 29.39 52.31
CA ASP A 714 28.95 28.61 52.04
C ASP A 714 29.75 28.29 53.33
N GLY A 715 29.14 28.54 54.50
CA GLY A 715 29.70 28.16 55.80
C GLY A 715 30.62 29.21 56.44
N CYS A 716 30.20 30.48 56.48
CA CYS A 716 30.96 31.51 57.20
C CYS A 716 31.03 31.22 58.72
N PHE A 717 32.22 31.28 59.30
CA PHE A 717 32.36 31.60 60.72
C PHE A 717 32.07 33.10 60.93
N GLN A 718 31.49 33.45 62.08
CA GLN A 718 31.30 34.83 62.56
C GLN A 718 32.45 35.23 63.51
#